data_AF-A0A1W1BT99-F1
#
_entry.id   AF-A0A1W1BT99-F1
#
_cell.length_a   1.000
_cell.length_b   1.000
_cell.length_c   1.000
_cell.angle_alpha   90.00
_cell.angle_beta   90.00
_cell.angle_gamma   90.00
#
_symmetry.space_group_name_H-M   'P 1'
#
loop_
_entity.id
_entity.type
_entity.pdbx_description
1 polymer ?
#
loop_
_entity_poly.entity_id
_entity_poly.type
_entity_poly.pdbx_seq_one_letter_code
_entity_poly.pdbx_strand_id
1 'polypeptide(L)'
;MRHLCCNKIDRLGNDGFSLALFGAKASDSKKDRQSFFLRILFFIFIINTILLADERYAFVYSKNIDDRFINFYDKIVVEADAIDNIYALRYPKKMVAYVSIGEIEPWRKTKHKYKKSWIISKNRTWNSLIANLQKDEYQKFIFERIAYLYKQGYRNFFLDTMDAYHVTAKDKKLFKLQQKALISFVHKLHKKYPKSKIIVNRGFEILKEIHKDIDAVVAESLLNRYDNAKKEYIKVPKKDREWLISEFKKAKKYGLDVISIEYSDRSTKERLNIAKKVKKMGFIPYVTDGLLQEQGECNIERIRRDVLILFNKSMFKDKNAVYSDVHLLASMPLEHWGYVPILYDISTQDLPKRVEDKYHSVIIWSEGKTKNNDKIYAWAKELKSKNIKILFLNSFIFKPTAQNLKSFGLTLNANKNKFTDEVKVEYKKPYKPYEIPASVEYEEELMSAKDAKSVVKILYKNGQKSTPIAITPWGGYALEGSFLHSIENENYWTINPFKFFKDALRLDNIPVPDPTTEAGRRILFVHIDGDGFMERVRTDPTQLASDYLLEHIYKKYKIPQTVSLIQGEIDTIGLYPKLSSRMKKIAREIYKLPWIEPASHTLSHPFFWGQADENLRREKLKENHKLDTKKASKNSEKHYHLPIPNYEFDLKRETKDSVDFALNLAPKSKRKKRIIFWSGDCLPTKVVLAYCERDGIIGMNGGDTTIQKSDPWLSHIAPFGLQREDYWQVYTAEQNENVYTHDWLGPFWGYRGAIETFKMTEEPYRLKAIDIYYHFYSGSKLASFKALDEVYSWAIKQKTSKLYASQYIKKGLGFYRTAIAKLKGGYEIRNSGFLRTVRFDKRVDIDIEKSIGVAGFNYHKDSTYVTLDSKKRNFIKIGKNLSVPHLIDSNGWVDVIEHKKRIYNFRLKSNVALEAKFYLPKTCKILSSKKFKIKKLNNPLLFLSSEGKGVDIVFKCQ
;
A
#
# COMPACT_ATOMS: atom_id res chain seq x y z
N MET A 1 10.04 30.87 -40.19
CA MET A 1 10.73 31.64 -41.24
C MET A 1 11.93 32.28 -40.56
N ARG A 2 13.18 31.78 -40.80
CA ARG A 2 14.13 32.24 -41.85
C ARG A 2 14.53 33.71 -41.59
N HIS A 3 15.78 34.15 -41.49
CA HIS A 3 17.11 33.69 -41.92
C HIS A 3 18.17 34.48 -41.08
N LEU A 4 19.30 33.91 -40.60
CA LEU A 4 20.62 33.72 -41.27
C LEU A 4 21.28 35.05 -41.68
N CYS A 5 22.52 35.39 -41.30
CA CYS A 5 23.83 34.83 -41.70
C CYS A 5 24.93 35.60 -40.90
N CYS A 6 26.22 35.22 -40.73
CA CYS A 6 27.14 34.52 -41.63
C CYS A 6 28.45 34.09 -40.88
N ASN A 7 28.90 32.85 -41.17
CA ASN A 7 30.26 32.40 -41.52
C ASN A 7 31.45 32.39 -40.51
N LYS A 8 32.01 31.21 -40.17
CA LYS A 8 33.08 30.37 -40.85
C LYS A 8 34.50 30.88 -40.50
N ILE A 9 35.58 30.11 -40.25
CA ILE A 9 35.93 28.69 -40.39
C ILE A 9 37.30 28.44 -39.68
N ASP A 10 37.47 27.21 -39.18
CA ASP A 10 38.67 26.35 -39.04
C ASP A 10 40.01 26.73 -38.33
N ARG A 11 40.34 25.86 -37.35
CA ARG A 11 41.49 24.91 -37.28
C ARG A 11 42.73 25.22 -36.39
N LEU A 12 43.01 24.19 -35.56
CA LEU A 12 44.31 23.60 -35.13
C LEU A 12 45.00 24.07 -33.83
N GLY A 13 45.54 23.07 -33.10
CA GLY A 13 46.50 23.17 -31.98
C GLY A 13 45.87 23.02 -30.60
N ASN A 14 45.71 21.83 -30.02
CA ASN A 14 46.72 21.00 -29.33
C ASN A 14 47.37 21.66 -28.09
N ASP A 15 47.35 20.89 -27.00
CA ASP A 15 48.19 20.94 -25.79
C ASP A 15 47.81 21.85 -24.61
N GLY A 16 47.86 21.28 -23.40
CA GLY A 16 48.04 22.05 -22.16
C GLY A 16 47.28 21.62 -20.89
N PHE A 17 47.20 20.34 -20.53
CA PHE A 17 46.95 19.96 -19.14
C PHE A 17 48.27 20.06 -18.34
N SER A 18 48.30 20.90 -17.30
CA SER A 18 49.35 20.89 -16.27
C SER A 18 48.75 20.46 -14.94
N LEU A 19 49.11 19.24 -14.51
CA LEU A 19 48.98 18.77 -13.15
C LEU A 19 50.39 18.42 -12.68
N ALA A 20 50.87 19.12 -11.65
CA ALA A 20 52.19 18.91 -11.08
C ALA A 20 52.29 17.58 -10.32
N LEU A 21 53.33 16.85 -10.71
CA LEU A 21 53.94 15.63 -10.18
C LEU A 21 54.13 15.55 -8.66
N PHE A 22 53.95 14.34 -8.13
CA PHE A 22 55.00 13.67 -7.33
C PHE A 22 55.26 12.29 -7.97
N GLY A 23 56.54 12.06 -8.36
CA GLY A 23 57.06 10.78 -8.86
C GLY A 23 57.15 9.72 -7.75
N ALA A 24 57.54 8.47 -7.95
CA ALA A 24 58.09 7.65 -9.04
C ALA A 24 57.60 6.20 -8.75
N LYS A 25 57.72 5.14 -9.55
CA LYS A 25 58.62 4.69 -10.61
C LYS A 25 57.87 3.54 -11.31
N ALA A 26 57.92 3.47 -12.63
CA ALA A 26 57.30 2.41 -13.42
C ALA A 26 58.12 1.11 -13.35
N SER A 27 57.43 -0.05 -13.30
CA SER A 27 57.92 -1.27 -13.93
C SER A 27 56.87 -1.71 -14.94
N ASP A 28 57.34 -1.93 -16.16
CA ASP A 28 56.59 -2.11 -17.38
C ASP A 28 56.35 -3.61 -17.62
N SER A 29 55.10 -4.01 -17.75
CA SER A 29 54.76 -5.32 -18.32
C SER A 29 53.44 -5.21 -19.07
N LYS A 30 53.49 -5.35 -20.41
CA LYS A 30 52.31 -5.50 -21.28
C LYS A 30 51.41 -6.67 -20.84
N LYS A 31 51.96 -7.65 -20.10
CA LYS A 31 51.22 -8.75 -19.46
C LYS A 31 50.28 -8.27 -18.34
N ASP A 32 50.63 -7.22 -17.61
CA ASP A 32 49.78 -6.68 -16.54
C ASP A 32 48.59 -5.88 -17.08
N ARG A 33 48.71 -5.20 -18.22
CA ARG A 33 47.56 -4.51 -18.85
C ARG A 33 46.53 -5.49 -19.42
N GLN A 34 46.97 -6.60 -20.02
CA GLN A 34 46.04 -7.68 -20.44
C GLN A 34 45.44 -8.42 -19.24
N SER A 35 46.21 -8.68 -18.18
CA SER A 35 45.72 -9.25 -16.92
C SER A 35 44.72 -8.31 -16.21
N PHE A 36 44.94 -7.00 -16.26
CA PHE A 36 44.04 -5.99 -15.68
C PHE A 36 42.75 -5.84 -16.47
N PHE A 37 42.81 -5.87 -17.81
CA PHE A 37 41.61 -5.89 -18.67
C PHE A 37 40.83 -7.20 -18.55
N LEU A 38 41.50 -8.36 -18.48
CA LEU A 38 40.83 -9.64 -18.20
C LEU A 38 40.23 -9.64 -16.80
N ARG A 39 40.89 -9.07 -15.78
CA ARG A 39 40.35 -8.96 -14.41
C ARG A 39 39.16 -8.00 -14.34
N ILE A 40 39.10 -6.94 -15.15
CA ILE A 40 37.93 -6.05 -15.27
C ILE A 40 36.80 -6.74 -16.03
N LEU A 41 37.08 -7.46 -17.12
CA LEU A 41 36.08 -8.28 -17.83
C LEU A 41 35.56 -9.41 -16.96
N PHE A 42 36.41 -10.05 -16.14
CA PHE A 42 36.02 -11.05 -15.15
C PHE A 42 35.30 -10.41 -13.96
N PHE A 43 35.60 -9.15 -13.59
CA PHE A 43 34.83 -8.38 -12.60
C PHE A 43 33.44 -8.01 -13.14
N ILE A 44 33.32 -7.65 -14.42
CA ILE A 44 32.04 -7.34 -15.09
C ILE A 44 31.23 -8.63 -15.33
N PHE A 45 31.89 -9.77 -15.56
CA PHE A 45 31.24 -11.08 -15.64
C PHE A 45 30.77 -11.58 -14.27
N ILE A 46 31.57 -11.40 -13.21
CA ILE A 46 31.21 -11.83 -11.84
C ILE A 46 30.20 -10.89 -11.16
N ILE A 47 30.12 -9.62 -11.57
CA ILE A 47 29.03 -8.71 -11.13
C ILE A 47 27.67 -9.10 -11.74
N ASN A 48 27.65 -9.85 -12.85
CA ASN A 48 26.41 -10.37 -13.45
C ASN A 48 26.05 -11.81 -13.04
N THR A 49 26.86 -12.48 -12.22
CA THR A 49 26.52 -13.77 -11.60
C THR A 49 26.21 -13.64 -10.10
N ILE A 50 25.53 -12.56 -9.71
CA ILE A 50 24.47 -12.75 -8.73
C ILE A 50 23.43 -13.55 -9.52
N LEU A 51 23.02 -14.74 -9.06
CA LEU A 51 21.81 -15.38 -9.58
C LEU A 51 20.68 -14.35 -9.51
N LEU A 52 20.47 -13.59 -10.58
CA LEU A 52 19.29 -12.77 -10.74
C LEU A 52 18.18 -13.79 -10.89
N ALA A 53 17.47 -14.03 -9.80
CA ALA A 53 16.22 -14.77 -9.85
C ALA A 53 15.40 -14.18 -11.00
N ASP A 54 14.90 -15.03 -11.90
CA ASP A 54 14.12 -14.60 -13.06
C ASP A 54 13.04 -13.59 -12.63
N GLU A 55 12.83 -12.57 -13.46
CA GLU A 55 11.75 -11.61 -13.26
C GLU A 55 10.40 -12.34 -13.17
N ARG A 56 9.51 -11.82 -12.32
CA ARG A 56 8.14 -12.32 -12.19
C ARG A 56 7.20 -11.52 -13.08
N TYR A 57 6.48 -12.22 -13.94
CA TYR A 57 5.48 -11.64 -14.82
C TYR A 57 4.07 -12.05 -14.40
N ALA A 58 3.11 -11.14 -14.55
CA ALA A 58 1.68 -11.40 -14.39
C ALA A 58 0.86 -10.80 -15.53
N PHE A 59 -0.32 -11.36 -15.74
CA PHE A 59 -1.28 -10.97 -16.79
C PHE A 59 -2.68 -10.93 -16.18
N VAL A 60 -3.31 -9.76 -16.14
CA VAL A 60 -4.66 -9.57 -15.58
C VAL A 60 -5.42 -8.53 -16.41
N TYR A 61 -6.50 -8.93 -17.07
CA TYR A 61 -7.33 -8.06 -17.94
C TYR A 61 -8.64 -7.64 -17.29
N SER A 62 -8.73 -7.76 -15.95
CA SER A 62 -9.88 -7.35 -15.16
C SER A 62 -9.52 -6.26 -14.15
N LYS A 63 -10.53 -5.77 -13.43
CA LYS A 63 -10.38 -4.87 -12.27
C LYS A 63 -9.79 -5.55 -11.03
N ASN A 64 -9.54 -6.85 -11.09
CA ASN A 64 -9.06 -7.64 -9.95
C ASN A 64 -7.55 -7.47 -9.72
N ILE A 65 -7.12 -6.23 -9.50
CA ILE A 65 -5.73 -5.86 -9.25
C ILE A 65 -5.65 -4.99 -7.99
N ASP A 66 -4.54 -5.10 -7.27
CA ASP A 66 -4.27 -4.29 -6.09
C ASP A 66 -2.76 -4.05 -5.90
N ASP A 67 -2.41 -3.14 -4.99
CA ASP A 67 -1.01 -2.77 -4.73
C ASP A 67 -0.14 -3.95 -4.28
N ARG A 68 -0.70 -4.93 -3.55
CA ARG A 68 0.08 -6.06 -3.01
C ARG A 68 0.35 -7.09 -4.11
N PHE A 69 -0.64 -7.37 -4.96
CA PHE A 69 -0.40 -8.12 -6.20
C PHE A 69 0.64 -7.39 -7.06
N ILE A 70 0.52 -6.06 -7.22
CA ILE A 70 1.48 -5.31 -8.05
C ILE A 70 2.91 -5.34 -7.49
N ASN A 71 3.05 -5.20 -6.17
CA ASN A 71 4.37 -5.22 -5.55
C ASN A 71 5.01 -6.61 -5.56
N PHE A 72 4.22 -7.68 -5.68
CA PHE A 72 4.73 -9.05 -5.77
C PHE A 72 5.45 -9.36 -7.08
N TYR A 73 4.98 -8.82 -8.20
CA TYR A 73 5.53 -9.06 -9.55
C TYR A 73 6.52 -7.97 -9.99
N ASP A 74 7.38 -8.29 -10.96
CA ASP A 74 8.34 -7.35 -11.56
C ASP A 74 7.72 -6.63 -12.78
N LYS A 75 6.87 -7.34 -13.54
CA LYS A 75 6.08 -6.83 -14.66
C LYS A 75 4.66 -7.35 -14.62
N ILE A 76 3.69 -6.51 -15.01
CA ILE A 76 2.27 -6.86 -15.01
C ILE A 76 1.62 -6.30 -16.24
N VAL A 77 1.16 -7.21 -17.09
CA VAL A 77 0.41 -6.90 -18.30
C VAL A 77 -1.06 -6.73 -17.93
N VAL A 78 -1.61 -5.58 -18.31
CA VAL A 78 -2.99 -5.20 -18.00
C VAL A 78 -3.73 -4.70 -19.22
N GLU A 79 -5.05 -4.92 -19.24
CA GLU A 79 -5.96 -4.16 -20.08
C GLU A 79 -6.12 -2.77 -19.46
N ALA A 80 -5.45 -1.77 -20.06
CA ALA A 80 -5.36 -0.44 -19.49
C ALA A 80 -6.72 0.29 -19.42
N ASP A 81 -7.68 -0.07 -20.28
CA ASP A 81 -9.02 0.52 -20.25
C ASP A 81 -9.92 -0.09 -19.13
N ALA A 82 -9.51 -1.22 -18.55
CA ALA A 82 -10.28 -1.90 -17.50
C ALA A 82 -10.00 -1.33 -16.09
N ILE A 83 -8.85 -0.67 -15.87
CA ILE A 83 -8.36 -0.26 -14.55
C ILE A 83 -8.06 1.25 -14.49
N ASP A 84 -8.00 1.83 -13.29
CA ASP A 84 -7.58 3.22 -13.10
C ASP A 84 -6.08 3.39 -13.46
N ASN A 85 -5.76 4.47 -14.17
CA ASN A 85 -4.39 4.81 -14.57
C ASN A 85 -3.45 5.09 -13.38
N ILE A 86 -3.99 5.26 -12.17
CA ILE A 86 -3.23 5.47 -10.95
C ILE A 86 -2.16 4.40 -10.73
N TYR A 87 -2.43 3.14 -11.09
CA TYR A 87 -1.44 2.07 -10.96
C TYR A 87 -0.22 2.29 -11.89
N ALA A 88 -0.43 2.84 -13.09
CA ALA A 88 0.66 3.18 -14.00
C ALA A 88 1.48 4.38 -13.49
N LEU A 89 0.83 5.36 -12.85
CA LEU A 89 1.51 6.50 -12.21
C LEU A 89 2.30 6.07 -10.97
N ARG A 90 1.75 5.16 -10.16
CA ARG A 90 2.34 4.64 -8.92
C ARG A 90 3.46 3.64 -9.21
N TYR A 91 3.33 2.82 -10.25
CA TYR A 91 4.28 1.76 -10.62
C TYR A 91 4.70 1.78 -12.10
N PRO A 92 5.24 2.90 -12.61
CA PRO A 92 5.51 3.08 -14.04
C PRO A 92 6.51 2.06 -14.60
N LYS A 93 7.40 1.53 -13.75
CA LYS A 93 8.39 0.51 -14.14
C LYS A 93 7.81 -0.92 -14.20
N LYS A 94 6.65 -1.17 -13.58
CA LYS A 94 6.05 -2.50 -13.47
C LYS A 94 4.87 -2.68 -14.43
N MET A 95 4.04 -1.64 -14.58
CA MET A 95 2.85 -1.72 -15.42
C MET A 95 3.21 -1.79 -16.90
N VAL A 96 2.61 -2.75 -17.59
CA VAL A 96 2.76 -3.03 -19.03
C VAL A 96 1.36 -2.98 -19.65
N ALA A 97 1.14 -2.09 -20.61
CA ALA A 97 -0.16 -1.97 -21.25
C ALA A 97 -0.30 -2.96 -22.42
N TYR A 98 -1.42 -3.69 -22.46
CA TYR A 98 -1.82 -4.51 -23.60
C TYR A 98 -2.08 -3.64 -24.84
N VAL A 99 -1.56 -4.08 -26.00
CA VAL A 99 -1.84 -3.50 -27.31
C VAL A 99 -1.91 -4.62 -28.35
N SER A 100 -3.08 -4.81 -28.97
CA SER A 100 -3.21 -5.71 -30.13
C SER A 100 -2.63 -5.03 -31.38
N ILE A 101 -1.68 -5.70 -32.05
CA ILE A 101 -0.95 -5.14 -33.21
C ILE A 101 -1.45 -5.72 -34.53
N GLY A 102 -1.76 -7.01 -34.57
CA GLY A 102 -2.25 -7.69 -35.77
C GLY A 102 -3.77 -7.61 -35.96
N GLU A 103 -4.51 -7.19 -34.94
CA GLU A 103 -5.97 -7.13 -34.97
C GLU A 103 -6.52 -5.77 -34.52
N ILE A 104 -7.65 -5.39 -35.11
CA ILE A 104 -8.48 -4.28 -34.68
C ILE A 104 -9.57 -4.84 -33.78
N GLU A 105 -9.74 -4.20 -32.62
CA GLU A 105 -10.76 -4.51 -31.61
C GLU A 105 -11.87 -3.46 -31.69
N PRO A 106 -12.98 -3.70 -32.42
CA PRO A 106 -13.95 -2.66 -32.78
C PRO A 106 -14.66 -2.02 -31.59
N TRP A 107 -14.66 -2.67 -30.43
CA TRP A 107 -15.26 -2.18 -29.19
C TRP A 107 -14.40 -1.15 -28.46
N ARG A 108 -13.11 -0.98 -28.82
CA ARG A 108 -12.24 -0.01 -28.15
C ARG A 108 -12.64 1.42 -28.43
N LYS A 109 -12.67 2.23 -27.38
CA LYS A 109 -12.88 3.67 -27.49
C LYS A 109 -11.58 4.34 -27.96
N THR A 110 -11.52 4.63 -29.25
CA THR A 110 -10.38 5.33 -29.88
C THR A 110 -10.77 6.72 -30.34
N LYS A 111 -9.80 7.65 -30.38
CA LYS A 111 -10.02 9.03 -30.85
C LYS A 111 -10.53 9.08 -32.28
N HIS A 112 -10.02 8.18 -33.12
CA HIS A 112 -10.39 8.06 -34.53
C HIS A 112 -11.04 6.70 -34.78
N LYS A 113 -11.97 6.59 -35.73
CA LYS A 113 -12.54 5.30 -36.14
C LYS A 113 -11.58 4.57 -37.07
N TYR A 114 -11.57 3.24 -37.01
CA TYR A 114 -10.79 2.44 -37.95
C TYR A 114 -11.41 2.48 -39.36
N LYS A 115 -10.59 2.35 -40.41
CA LYS A 115 -11.07 2.28 -41.81
C LYS A 115 -11.26 0.83 -42.24
N LYS A 116 -12.34 0.55 -42.99
CA LYS A 116 -12.60 -0.79 -43.55
C LYS A 116 -11.49 -1.29 -44.49
N SER A 117 -10.80 -0.38 -45.17
CA SER A 117 -9.67 -0.67 -46.07
C SER A 117 -8.43 -1.25 -45.39
N TRP A 118 -8.40 -1.26 -44.04
CA TRP A 118 -7.32 -1.87 -43.27
C TRP A 118 -7.56 -3.34 -42.96
N ILE A 119 -8.76 -3.88 -43.22
CA ILE A 119 -9.15 -5.24 -42.80
C ILE A 119 -8.75 -6.26 -43.87
N ILE A 120 -8.08 -7.34 -43.45
CA ILE A 120 -7.78 -8.52 -44.28
C ILE A 120 -8.85 -9.59 -44.08
N SER A 121 -9.20 -9.89 -42.83
CA SER A 121 -10.12 -10.98 -42.47
C SER A 121 -10.77 -10.71 -41.11
N LYS A 122 -11.67 -11.60 -40.67
CA LYS A 122 -12.33 -11.55 -39.35
C LYS A 122 -11.87 -12.72 -38.49
N ASN A 123 -11.60 -12.46 -37.23
CA ASN A 123 -11.38 -13.50 -36.22
C ASN A 123 -12.67 -13.69 -35.42
N ARG A 124 -13.43 -14.75 -35.76
CA ARG A 124 -14.75 -15.00 -35.16
C ARG A 124 -14.67 -15.42 -33.69
N THR A 125 -13.57 -16.03 -33.26
CA THR A 125 -13.37 -16.51 -31.89
C THR A 125 -13.31 -15.35 -30.89
N TRP A 126 -12.70 -14.24 -31.29
CA TRP A 126 -12.49 -13.06 -30.44
C TRP A 126 -13.28 -11.83 -30.90
N ASN A 127 -14.12 -11.98 -31.93
CA ASN A 127 -14.91 -10.91 -32.54
C ASN A 127 -14.08 -9.70 -33.03
N SER A 128 -12.82 -9.93 -33.37
CA SER A 128 -11.86 -8.93 -33.83
C SER A 128 -11.65 -9.00 -35.36
N LEU A 129 -10.95 -8.00 -35.91
CA LEU A 129 -10.69 -7.87 -37.35
C LEU A 129 -9.18 -7.94 -37.61
N ILE A 130 -8.73 -8.92 -38.40
CA ILE A 130 -7.31 -9.06 -38.74
C ILE A 130 -6.92 -7.93 -39.69
N ALA A 131 -5.88 -7.18 -39.33
CA ALA A 131 -5.53 -5.93 -39.98
C ALA A 131 -4.32 -6.04 -40.92
N ASN A 132 -4.25 -5.13 -41.89
CA ASN A 132 -3.16 -5.01 -42.84
C ASN A 132 -2.12 -4.02 -42.33
N LEU A 133 -1.03 -4.55 -41.76
CA LEU A 133 0.07 -3.75 -41.20
C LEU A 133 0.85 -2.95 -42.24
N GLN A 134 0.71 -3.23 -43.54
CA GLN A 134 1.34 -2.43 -44.60
C GLN A 134 0.70 -1.05 -44.76
N LYS A 135 -0.52 -0.86 -44.23
CA LYS A 135 -1.18 0.45 -44.28
C LYS A 135 -0.56 1.36 -43.23
N ASP A 136 0.18 2.37 -43.67
CA ASP A 136 0.80 3.38 -42.77
C ASP A 136 -0.23 4.05 -41.85
N GLU A 137 -1.44 4.26 -42.35
CA GLU A 137 -2.55 4.82 -41.58
C GLU A 137 -2.96 3.94 -40.39
N TYR A 138 -2.89 2.61 -40.55
CA TYR A 138 -3.17 1.66 -39.48
C TYR A 138 -2.01 1.63 -38.47
N GLN A 139 -0.75 1.66 -38.92
CA GLN A 139 0.39 1.80 -38.00
C GLN A 139 0.27 3.10 -37.18
N LYS A 140 -0.10 4.21 -37.83
CA LYS A 140 -0.33 5.50 -37.15
C LYS A 140 -1.44 5.39 -36.10
N PHE A 141 -2.53 4.72 -36.42
CA PHE A 141 -3.63 4.46 -35.49
C PHE A 141 -3.16 3.72 -34.22
N ILE A 142 -2.32 2.69 -34.36
CA ILE A 142 -1.73 2.00 -33.21
C ILE A 142 -0.78 2.92 -32.42
N PHE A 143 0.08 3.70 -33.10
CA PHE A 143 0.98 4.63 -32.44
C PHE A 143 0.24 5.73 -31.66
N GLU A 144 -0.94 6.14 -32.09
CA GLU A 144 -1.81 7.07 -31.35
C GLU A 144 -2.32 6.43 -30.05
N ARG A 145 -2.73 5.15 -30.08
CA ARG A 145 -3.09 4.39 -28.88
C ARG A 145 -1.92 4.30 -27.90
N ILE A 146 -0.72 3.94 -28.37
CA ILE A 146 0.49 3.87 -27.55
C ILE A 146 0.83 5.24 -26.95
N ALA A 147 0.73 6.32 -27.73
CA ALA A 147 0.95 7.67 -27.24
C ALA A 147 -0.07 8.09 -26.17
N TYR A 148 -1.34 7.69 -26.31
CA TYR A 148 -2.36 7.89 -25.27
C TYR A 148 -2.00 7.14 -23.99
N LEU A 149 -1.67 5.86 -24.07
CA LEU A 149 -1.26 5.05 -22.91
C LEU A 149 -0.03 5.64 -22.22
N TYR A 150 0.94 6.14 -22.99
CA TYR A 150 2.11 6.82 -22.44
C TYR A 150 1.72 8.09 -21.65
N LYS A 151 0.75 8.87 -22.13
CA LYS A 151 0.19 10.01 -21.38
C LYS A 151 -0.53 9.59 -20.09
N GLN A 152 -1.15 8.41 -20.07
CA GLN A 152 -1.79 7.82 -18.89
C GLN A 152 -0.79 7.28 -17.86
N GLY A 153 0.53 7.36 -18.11
CA GLY A 153 1.57 6.95 -17.16
C GLY A 153 2.24 5.62 -17.47
N TYR A 154 1.71 4.84 -18.42
CA TYR A 154 2.35 3.59 -18.84
C TYR A 154 3.71 3.86 -19.50
N ARG A 155 4.69 2.98 -19.23
CA ARG A 155 6.03 3.08 -19.82
C ARG A 155 6.47 1.81 -20.53
N ASN A 156 5.66 0.75 -20.51
CA ASN A 156 6.00 -0.56 -21.09
C ASN A 156 4.78 -1.10 -21.85
N PHE A 157 5.00 -1.93 -22.86
CA PHE A 157 3.96 -2.39 -23.77
C PHE A 157 4.05 -3.90 -24.03
N PHE A 158 2.90 -4.55 -24.06
CA PHE A 158 2.74 -5.94 -24.47
C PHE A 158 2.05 -5.96 -25.82
N LEU A 159 2.75 -6.45 -26.83
CA LEU A 159 2.31 -6.51 -28.21
C LEU A 159 1.68 -7.88 -28.46
N ASP A 160 0.37 -7.92 -28.60
CA ASP A 160 -0.38 -9.14 -28.86
C ASP A 160 -0.72 -9.28 -30.35
N THR A 161 -1.24 -10.45 -30.71
CA THR A 161 -1.67 -10.83 -32.07
C THR A 161 -0.57 -10.70 -33.13
N MET A 162 0.69 -10.90 -32.70
CA MET A 162 1.87 -10.84 -33.56
C MET A 162 1.88 -11.92 -34.65
N ASP A 163 1.08 -12.98 -34.50
CA ASP A 163 0.90 -14.09 -35.44
C ASP A 163 -0.40 -14.00 -36.26
N ALA A 164 -1.22 -12.95 -36.11
CA ALA A 164 -2.50 -12.84 -36.82
C ALA A 164 -2.34 -12.84 -38.36
N TYR A 165 -1.19 -12.38 -38.87
CA TYR A 165 -0.89 -12.38 -40.30
C TYR A 165 -0.79 -13.80 -40.91
N HIS A 166 -0.73 -14.87 -40.10
CA HIS A 166 -0.77 -16.26 -40.59
C HIS A 166 -2.05 -16.61 -41.35
N VAL A 167 -3.14 -15.84 -41.20
CA VAL A 167 -4.33 -15.97 -42.06
C VAL A 167 -3.99 -15.79 -43.55
N THR A 168 -2.89 -15.08 -43.85
CA THR A 168 -2.42 -14.83 -45.23
C THR A 168 -1.41 -15.87 -45.73
N ALA A 169 -1.13 -16.95 -44.99
CA ALA A 169 -0.07 -17.91 -45.32
C ALA A 169 -0.19 -18.56 -46.72
N LYS A 170 -1.41 -18.65 -47.28
CA LYS A 170 -1.64 -19.12 -48.65
C LYS A 170 -1.12 -18.13 -49.71
N ASP A 171 -1.13 -16.84 -49.42
CA ASP A 171 -0.52 -15.79 -50.24
C ASP A 171 0.88 -15.47 -49.70
N LYS A 172 1.89 -16.14 -50.26
CA LYS A 172 3.29 -16.00 -49.82
C LYS A 172 3.81 -14.57 -49.92
N LYS A 173 3.33 -13.79 -50.92
CA LYS A 173 3.77 -12.40 -51.12
C LYS A 173 3.19 -11.51 -50.03
N LEU A 174 1.88 -11.58 -49.80
CA LEU A 174 1.21 -10.83 -48.74
C LEU A 174 1.75 -11.20 -47.37
N PHE A 175 1.94 -12.49 -47.09
CA PHE A 175 2.52 -13.00 -45.84
C PHE A 175 3.90 -12.37 -45.56
N LYS A 176 4.80 -12.36 -46.53
CA LYS A 176 6.14 -11.74 -46.38
C LYS A 176 6.08 -10.22 -46.20
N LEU A 177 5.15 -9.55 -46.87
CA LEU A 177 4.96 -8.12 -46.71
C LEU A 177 4.38 -7.76 -45.32
N GLN A 178 3.47 -8.56 -44.77
CA GLN A 178 3.01 -8.40 -43.38
C GLN A 178 4.16 -8.58 -42.39
N GLN A 179 5.01 -9.60 -42.57
CA GLN A 179 6.20 -9.81 -41.72
C GLN A 179 7.11 -8.58 -41.73
N LYS A 180 7.46 -8.06 -42.92
CA LYS A 180 8.30 -6.86 -43.06
C LYS A 180 7.66 -5.64 -42.40
N ALA A 181 6.35 -5.46 -42.54
CA ALA A 181 5.64 -4.35 -41.92
C ALA A 181 5.64 -4.46 -40.38
N LEU A 182 5.44 -5.65 -39.83
CA LEU A 182 5.49 -5.91 -38.39
C LEU A 182 6.89 -5.66 -37.81
N ILE A 183 7.95 -6.17 -38.47
CA ILE A 183 9.34 -5.91 -38.10
C ILE A 183 9.61 -4.39 -38.08
N SER A 184 9.23 -3.69 -39.16
CA SER A 184 9.38 -2.24 -39.25
C SER A 184 8.64 -1.50 -38.13
N PHE A 185 7.43 -1.95 -37.78
CA PHE A 185 6.65 -1.38 -36.69
C PHE A 185 7.37 -1.52 -35.34
N VAL A 186 7.91 -2.71 -35.02
CA VAL A 186 8.63 -2.96 -33.76
C VAL A 186 9.88 -2.09 -33.67
N HIS A 187 10.71 -2.01 -34.72
CA HIS A 187 11.87 -1.11 -34.74
C HIS A 187 11.47 0.36 -34.55
N LYS A 188 10.41 0.82 -35.22
CA LYS A 188 9.88 2.20 -35.04
C LYS A 188 9.43 2.44 -33.60
N LEU A 189 8.77 1.44 -32.98
CA LEU A 189 8.30 1.53 -31.60
C LEU A 189 9.46 1.63 -30.61
N HIS A 190 10.44 0.73 -30.71
CA HIS A 190 11.63 0.75 -29.86
C HIS A 190 12.42 2.06 -30.05
N LYS A 191 12.63 2.51 -31.30
CA LYS A 191 13.28 3.79 -31.58
C LYS A 191 12.55 4.98 -30.94
N LYS A 192 11.21 4.97 -30.94
CA LYS A 192 10.39 6.05 -30.37
C LYS A 192 10.36 6.01 -28.84
N TYR A 193 10.40 4.82 -28.24
CA TYR A 193 10.37 4.63 -26.79
C TYR A 193 11.50 3.69 -26.32
N PRO A 194 12.78 4.11 -26.41
CA PRO A 194 13.94 3.23 -26.21
C PRO A 194 14.11 2.75 -24.76
N LYS A 195 13.40 3.35 -23.81
CA LYS A 195 13.39 2.95 -22.39
C LYS A 195 12.22 2.03 -22.04
N SER A 196 11.29 1.83 -22.96
CA SER A 196 10.14 0.97 -22.72
C SER A 196 10.55 -0.48 -22.76
N LYS A 197 10.01 -1.26 -21.83
CA LYS A 197 10.05 -2.71 -21.95
C LYS A 197 8.99 -3.16 -22.95
N ILE A 198 9.40 -3.94 -23.95
CA ILE A 198 8.51 -4.46 -25.00
C ILE A 198 8.45 -5.98 -24.86
N ILE A 199 7.25 -6.46 -24.58
CA ILE A 199 6.95 -7.89 -24.45
C ILE A 199 6.09 -8.27 -25.65
N VAL A 200 6.35 -9.40 -26.30
CA VAL A 200 5.56 -9.84 -27.47
C VAL A 200 4.88 -11.18 -27.19
N ASN A 201 3.64 -11.36 -27.65
CA ASN A 201 3.00 -12.68 -27.67
C ASN A 201 3.38 -13.40 -28.97
N ARG A 202 4.11 -14.51 -28.87
CA ARG A 202 4.61 -15.31 -30.00
C ARG A 202 5.44 -14.48 -30.99
N GLY A 203 5.11 -14.51 -32.29
CA GLY A 203 5.89 -13.88 -33.36
C GLY A 203 7.26 -14.54 -33.59
N PHE A 204 7.36 -15.86 -33.38
CA PHE A 204 8.63 -16.59 -33.39
C PHE A 204 9.41 -16.44 -34.70
N GLU A 205 8.71 -16.33 -35.83
CA GLU A 205 9.26 -16.24 -37.18
C GLU A 205 10.06 -14.95 -37.44
N ILE A 206 9.84 -13.90 -36.64
CA ILE A 206 10.48 -12.59 -36.80
C ILE A 206 11.45 -12.24 -35.66
N LEU A 207 11.63 -13.14 -34.68
CA LEU A 207 12.47 -12.86 -33.51
C LEU A 207 13.93 -12.60 -33.88
N LYS A 208 14.45 -13.25 -34.93
CA LYS A 208 15.83 -13.03 -35.39
C LYS A 208 16.05 -11.55 -35.74
N GLU A 209 15.05 -10.89 -36.30
CA GLU A 209 15.10 -9.50 -36.74
C GLU A 209 14.83 -8.52 -35.60
N ILE A 210 13.94 -8.85 -34.66
CA ILE A 210 13.48 -7.89 -33.63
C ILE A 210 14.05 -8.10 -32.22
N HIS A 211 14.80 -9.18 -31.94
CA HIS A 211 15.22 -9.53 -30.57
C HIS A 211 16.03 -8.45 -29.84
N LYS A 212 16.65 -7.50 -30.55
CA LYS A 212 17.37 -6.38 -29.93
C LYS A 212 16.45 -5.24 -29.47
N ASP A 213 15.21 -5.23 -29.95
CA ASP A 213 14.22 -4.19 -29.69
C ASP A 213 13.18 -4.59 -28.63
N ILE A 214 13.17 -5.86 -28.24
CA ILE A 214 12.21 -6.45 -27.29
C ILE A 214 12.94 -7.09 -26.10
N ASP A 215 12.21 -7.30 -25.01
CA ASP A 215 12.76 -7.83 -23.76
C ASP A 215 12.29 -9.24 -23.43
N ALA A 216 11.08 -9.60 -23.85
CA ALA A 216 10.47 -10.88 -23.51
C ALA A 216 9.52 -11.38 -24.59
N VAL A 217 9.39 -12.71 -24.67
CA VAL A 217 8.39 -13.41 -25.48
C VAL A 217 7.49 -14.25 -24.59
N VAL A 218 6.20 -14.20 -24.88
CA VAL A 218 5.13 -14.92 -24.22
C VAL A 218 4.56 -15.97 -25.17
N ALA A 219 4.09 -17.10 -24.66
CA ALA A 219 3.18 -17.96 -25.40
C ALA A 219 2.18 -18.70 -24.50
N GLU A 220 1.06 -19.05 -25.12
CA GLU A 220 -0.07 -19.78 -24.56
C GLU A 220 -0.26 -21.07 -25.37
N SER A 221 -0.05 -22.28 -24.83
CA SER A 221 0.43 -22.64 -23.49
C SER A 221 1.34 -23.87 -23.57
N LEU A 222 2.10 -24.19 -22.52
CA LEU A 222 3.05 -25.32 -22.51
C LEU A 222 2.47 -26.61 -21.93
N LEU A 223 1.64 -26.54 -20.88
CA LEU A 223 1.08 -27.71 -20.19
C LEU A 223 -0.44 -27.76 -20.26
N ASN A 224 -1.12 -26.65 -19.96
CA ASN A 224 -2.57 -26.53 -19.89
C ASN A 224 -3.02 -25.29 -20.65
N ARG A 225 -3.91 -25.49 -21.63
CA ARG A 225 -4.48 -24.42 -22.47
C ARG A 225 -5.98 -24.29 -22.23
N TYR A 226 -6.50 -23.11 -22.52
CA TYR A 226 -7.94 -22.85 -22.54
C TYR A 226 -8.44 -22.84 -24.00
N ASP A 227 -9.41 -23.69 -24.32
CA ASP A 227 -10.13 -23.64 -25.58
C ASP A 227 -11.30 -22.67 -25.44
N ASN A 228 -11.15 -21.44 -25.94
CA ASN A 228 -12.17 -20.40 -25.82
C ASN A 228 -13.45 -20.73 -26.61
N ALA A 229 -13.35 -21.49 -27.70
CA ALA A 229 -14.52 -21.86 -28.51
C ALA A 229 -15.39 -22.88 -27.76
N LYS A 230 -14.76 -23.86 -27.10
CA LYS A 230 -15.45 -24.88 -26.28
C LYS A 230 -15.67 -24.48 -24.83
N LYS A 231 -14.97 -23.44 -24.37
CA LYS A 231 -14.89 -22.99 -22.97
C LYS A 231 -14.33 -24.06 -22.01
N GLU A 232 -13.34 -24.83 -22.47
CA GLU A 232 -12.78 -25.97 -21.74
C GLU A 232 -11.28 -25.82 -21.44
N TYR A 233 -10.83 -26.37 -20.32
CA TYR A 233 -9.41 -26.49 -19.98
C TYR A 233 -8.87 -27.84 -20.42
N ILE A 234 -7.89 -27.84 -21.32
CA ILE A 234 -7.35 -29.07 -21.92
C ILE A 234 -5.82 -29.11 -21.83
N LYS A 235 -5.27 -30.34 -21.80
CA LYS A 235 -3.82 -30.55 -21.83
C LYS A 235 -3.27 -30.19 -23.21
N VAL A 236 -2.08 -29.59 -23.24
CA VAL A 236 -1.37 -29.29 -24.50
C VAL A 236 -0.85 -30.61 -25.10
N PRO A 237 -1.15 -30.89 -26.39
CA PRO A 237 -0.63 -32.07 -27.08
C PRO A 237 0.90 -32.15 -27.05
N LYS A 238 1.45 -33.36 -27.05
CA LYS A 238 2.91 -33.57 -26.95
C LYS A 238 3.69 -32.85 -28.06
N LYS A 239 3.21 -32.94 -29.30
CA LYS A 239 3.82 -32.29 -30.48
C LYS A 239 3.88 -30.77 -30.32
N ASP A 240 2.76 -30.14 -29.96
CA ASP A 240 2.66 -28.69 -29.76
C ASP A 240 3.60 -28.21 -28.65
N ARG A 241 3.67 -28.98 -27.55
CA ARG A 241 4.57 -28.71 -26.43
C ARG A 241 6.04 -28.81 -26.85
N GLU A 242 6.43 -29.85 -27.59
CA GLU A 242 7.81 -30.02 -28.06
C GLU A 242 8.22 -28.91 -29.03
N TRP A 243 7.32 -28.53 -29.94
CA TRP A 243 7.51 -27.37 -30.82
C TRP A 243 7.71 -26.08 -30.03
N LEU A 244 6.84 -25.80 -29.05
CA LEU A 244 6.93 -24.58 -28.27
C LEU A 244 8.21 -24.53 -27.42
N ILE A 245 8.66 -25.66 -26.86
CA ILE A 245 9.94 -25.77 -26.15
C ILE A 245 11.10 -25.41 -27.08
N SER A 246 11.07 -25.86 -28.34
CA SER A 246 12.09 -25.50 -29.34
C SER A 246 12.12 -24.00 -29.59
N GLU A 247 10.96 -23.37 -29.81
CA GLU A 247 10.88 -21.92 -30.04
C GLU A 247 11.32 -21.10 -28.82
N PHE A 248 10.90 -21.51 -27.62
CA PHE A 248 11.35 -20.94 -26.36
C PHE A 248 12.86 -21.05 -26.15
N LYS A 249 13.48 -22.19 -26.52
CA LYS A 249 14.94 -22.34 -26.47
C LYS A 249 15.63 -21.41 -27.48
N LYS A 250 15.06 -21.19 -28.67
CA LYS A 250 15.59 -20.21 -29.64
C LYS A 250 15.50 -18.78 -29.10
N ALA A 251 14.36 -18.38 -28.53
CA ALA A 251 14.18 -17.06 -27.93
C ALA A 251 15.18 -16.78 -26.80
N LYS A 252 15.46 -17.78 -25.95
CA LYS A 252 16.51 -17.67 -24.92
C LYS A 252 17.90 -17.43 -25.48
N LYS A 253 18.25 -18.01 -26.63
CA LYS A 253 19.54 -17.76 -27.30
C LYS A 253 19.68 -16.30 -27.74
N TYR A 254 18.56 -15.60 -27.94
CA TYR A 254 18.54 -14.17 -28.20
C TYR A 254 18.55 -13.29 -26.95
N GLY A 255 18.66 -13.88 -25.75
CA GLY A 255 18.70 -13.15 -24.48
C GLY A 255 17.33 -12.68 -23.98
N LEU A 256 16.24 -13.20 -24.54
CA LEU A 256 14.87 -12.83 -24.16
C LEU A 256 14.42 -13.60 -22.92
N ASP A 257 13.64 -12.93 -22.07
CA ASP A 257 12.81 -13.61 -21.08
C ASP A 257 11.73 -14.42 -21.81
N VAL A 258 11.50 -15.66 -21.35
CA VAL A 258 10.58 -16.58 -22.01
C VAL A 258 9.51 -17.04 -21.04
N ILE A 259 8.28 -16.65 -21.32
CA ILE A 259 7.15 -16.74 -20.41
C ILE A 259 6.09 -17.68 -20.99
N SER A 260 5.66 -18.64 -20.17
CA SER A 260 4.52 -19.50 -20.48
C SER A 260 3.32 -19.08 -19.65
N ILE A 261 2.23 -18.70 -20.32
CA ILE A 261 0.93 -18.53 -19.67
C ILE A 261 0.19 -19.86 -19.73
N GLU A 262 -0.20 -20.35 -18.56
CA GLU A 262 -0.96 -21.59 -18.39
C GLU A 262 -2.36 -21.28 -17.87
N TYR A 263 -3.32 -22.10 -18.30
CA TYR A 263 -4.72 -21.91 -17.95
C TYR A 263 -5.27 -23.03 -17.07
N SER A 264 -5.90 -22.65 -15.96
CA SER A 264 -6.48 -23.58 -14.99
C SER A 264 -7.58 -22.92 -14.17
N ASP A 265 -8.75 -23.54 -14.09
CA ASP A 265 -9.85 -23.22 -13.16
C ASP A 265 -9.65 -23.77 -11.74
N ARG A 266 -8.59 -24.55 -11.54
CA ARG A 266 -8.29 -25.21 -10.25
C ARG A 266 -7.76 -24.25 -9.18
N SER A 267 -7.66 -24.76 -7.96
CA SER A 267 -7.19 -24.02 -6.77
C SER A 267 -5.83 -23.34 -6.95
N THR A 268 -5.58 -22.28 -6.17
CA THR A 268 -4.28 -21.56 -6.13
C THR A 268 -3.10 -22.48 -5.86
N LYS A 269 -3.27 -23.48 -4.98
CA LYS A 269 -2.26 -24.52 -4.70
C LYS A 269 -1.91 -25.33 -5.95
N GLU A 270 -2.91 -25.67 -6.76
CA GLU A 270 -2.68 -26.40 -8.01
C GLU A 270 -2.05 -25.53 -9.09
N ARG A 271 -2.48 -24.27 -9.21
CA ARG A 271 -1.84 -23.28 -10.10
C ARG A 271 -0.36 -23.10 -9.76
N LEU A 272 -0.02 -22.97 -8.47
CA LEU A 272 1.37 -22.93 -8.00
C LEU A 272 2.16 -24.21 -8.36
N ASN A 273 1.54 -25.39 -8.32
CA ASN A 273 2.18 -26.64 -8.72
C ASN A 273 2.43 -26.70 -10.24
N ILE A 274 1.48 -26.24 -11.06
CA ILE A 274 1.67 -26.08 -12.50
C ILE A 274 2.83 -25.11 -12.77
N ALA A 275 2.85 -23.96 -12.09
CA ALA A 275 3.92 -22.98 -12.23
C ALA A 275 5.29 -23.57 -11.88
N LYS A 276 5.40 -24.34 -10.79
CA LYS A 276 6.63 -25.05 -10.42
C LYS A 276 7.08 -26.06 -11.49
N LYS A 277 6.15 -26.74 -12.17
CA LYS A 277 6.49 -27.68 -13.26
C LYS A 277 7.06 -26.93 -14.47
N VAL A 278 6.42 -25.86 -14.92
CA VAL A 278 6.92 -24.99 -16.00
C VAL A 278 8.29 -24.41 -15.64
N LYS A 279 8.48 -23.94 -14.40
CA LYS A 279 9.78 -23.45 -13.93
C LYS A 279 10.87 -24.51 -13.98
N LYS A 280 10.57 -25.77 -13.63
CA LYS A 280 11.51 -26.90 -13.75
C LYS A 280 11.91 -27.19 -15.21
N MET A 281 11.05 -26.89 -16.18
CA MET A 281 11.37 -26.98 -17.61
C MET A 281 12.24 -25.80 -18.09
N GLY A 282 12.52 -24.84 -17.20
CA GLY A 282 13.39 -23.70 -17.44
C GLY A 282 12.67 -22.43 -17.88
N PHE A 283 11.34 -22.36 -17.92
CA PHE A 283 10.61 -21.19 -18.41
C PHE A 283 9.96 -20.40 -17.27
N ILE A 284 9.66 -19.12 -17.50
CA ILE A 284 8.98 -18.27 -16.51
C ILE A 284 7.49 -18.58 -16.54
N PRO A 285 6.87 -19.04 -15.44
CA PRO A 285 5.46 -19.39 -15.43
C PRO A 285 4.56 -18.24 -14.99
N TYR A 286 3.38 -18.18 -15.59
CA TYR A 286 2.21 -17.53 -15.00
C TYR A 286 0.97 -18.39 -15.23
N VAL A 287 0.25 -18.73 -14.17
CA VAL A 287 -0.90 -19.65 -14.24
C VAL A 287 -2.15 -18.95 -13.73
N THR A 288 -3.17 -18.82 -14.57
CA THR A 288 -4.43 -18.14 -14.22
C THR A 288 -5.64 -18.77 -14.93
N ASP A 289 -6.80 -18.13 -14.88
CA ASP A 289 -8.01 -18.54 -15.61
C ASP A 289 -7.92 -18.22 -17.12
N GLY A 290 -8.74 -18.92 -17.92
CA GLY A 290 -8.74 -18.83 -19.38
C GLY A 290 -8.97 -17.44 -19.98
N LEU A 291 -9.50 -16.48 -19.20
CA LEU A 291 -9.83 -15.12 -19.63
C LEU A 291 -8.98 -14.05 -18.95
N LEU A 292 -7.94 -14.44 -18.19
CA LEU A 292 -7.05 -13.54 -17.46
C LEU A 292 -7.80 -12.61 -16.49
N GLN A 293 -8.91 -13.08 -15.92
CA GLN A 293 -9.75 -12.29 -15.01
C GLN A 293 -9.30 -12.38 -13.55
N GLU A 294 -8.56 -13.42 -13.19
CA GLU A 294 -8.12 -13.74 -11.83
C GLU A 294 -6.67 -13.38 -11.57
N GLN A 295 -6.34 -13.16 -10.30
CA GLN A 295 -4.95 -13.04 -9.87
C GLN A 295 -4.26 -14.41 -9.95
N GLY A 296 -3.40 -14.56 -10.95
CA GLY A 296 -2.66 -15.79 -11.20
C GLY A 296 -1.49 -16.04 -10.25
N GLU A 297 -0.90 -17.22 -10.42
CA GLU A 297 0.23 -17.71 -9.63
C GLU A 297 1.50 -17.87 -10.47
N CYS A 298 2.65 -17.53 -9.89
CA CYS A 298 3.96 -17.92 -10.38
C CYS A 298 4.49 -19.13 -9.58
N ASN A 299 5.78 -19.47 -9.70
CA ASN A 299 6.39 -20.60 -8.99
C ASN A 299 6.69 -20.33 -7.50
N ILE A 300 6.31 -19.16 -6.98
CA ILE A 300 6.58 -18.72 -5.61
C ILE A 300 5.26 -18.43 -4.92
N GLU A 301 5.12 -18.91 -3.69
CA GLU A 301 3.92 -18.72 -2.87
C GLU A 301 3.83 -17.28 -2.38
N ARG A 302 2.76 -16.59 -2.77
CA ARG A 302 2.40 -15.26 -2.26
C ARG A 302 1.61 -15.41 -0.96
N ILE A 303 2.00 -14.65 0.07
CA ILE A 303 1.21 -14.54 1.29
C ILE A 303 0.07 -13.56 1.04
N ARG A 304 -1.16 -14.06 1.06
CA ARG A 304 -2.38 -13.25 0.96
C ARG A 304 -2.67 -12.65 2.33
N ARG A 305 -2.82 -11.32 2.37
CA ARG A 305 -3.10 -10.57 3.60
C ARG A 305 -4.50 -9.98 3.61
N ASP A 306 -5.21 -9.99 2.49
CA ASP A 306 -6.53 -9.39 2.37
C ASP A 306 -7.55 -10.23 3.11
N VAL A 307 -8.30 -9.61 4.01
CA VAL A 307 -9.48 -10.20 4.63
C VAL A 307 -10.70 -9.47 4.08
N LEU A 308 -11.53 -10.19 3.34
CA LEU A 308 -12.75 -9.63 2.76
C LEU A 308 -13.79 -9.48 3.88
N ILE A 309 -14.35 -8.29 4.07
CA ILE A 309 -15.35 -8.02 5.10
C ILE A 309 -16.63 -7.55 4.42
N LEU A 310 -17.64 -8.43 4.41
CA LEU A 310 -18.96 -8.11 3.88
C LEU A 310 -19.78 -7.40 4.96
N PHE A 311 -20.33 -6.24 4.59
CA PHE A 311 -21.17 -5.44 5.46
C PHE A 311 -22.25 -4.72 4.64
N ASN A 312 -23.36 -4.35 5.28
CA ASN A 312 -24.45 -3.63 4.64
C ASN A 312 -24.36 -2.13 4.93
N LYS A 313 -23.84 -1.36 3.97
CA LYS A 313 -23.67 0.08 4.13
C LYS A 313 -24.99 0.86 4.26
N SER A 314 -26.11 0.33 3.78
CA SER A 314 -27.40 1.01 3.85
C SER A 314 -27.96 1.12 5.27
N MET A 315 -27.39 0.38 6.23
CA MET A 315 -27.82 0.38 7.63
C MET A 315 -27.28 1.57 8.44
N PHE A 316 -26.26 2.28 7.94
CA PHE A 316 -25.64 3.39 8.68
C PHE A 316 -26.26 4.74 8.29
N LYS A 317 -26.53 5.59 9.30
CA LYS A 317 -27.15 6.92 9.15
C LYS A 317 -26.42 7.80 8.13
N ASP A 318 -25.09 7.82 8.19
CA ASP A 318 -24.25 8.66 7.31
C ASP A 318 -23.78 7.94 6.03
N LYS A 319 -24.18 6.68 5.84
CA LYS A 319 -23.83 5.85 4.68
C LYS A 319 -22.34 5.98 4.33
N ASN A 320 -21.46 5.87 5.33
CA ASN A 320 -20.00 5.89 5.15
C ASN A 320 -19.36 4.77 5.94
N ALA A 321 -18.43 4.05 5.31
CA ALA A 321 -17.81 2.87 5.91
C ALA A 321 -16.93 3.22 7.13
N VAL A 322 -16.49 4.48 7.25
CA VAL A 322 -15.69 4.95 8.39
C VAL A 322 -16.39 4.76 9.73
N TYR A 323 -17.72 4.86 9.77
CA TYR A 323 -18.53 4.74 10.98
C TYR A 323 -19.12 3.33 11.18
N SER A 324 -18.78 2.39 10.31
CA SER A 324 -19.27 1.03 10.45
C SER A 324 -18.51 0.29 11.56
N ASP A 325 -19.22 -0.46 12.40
CA ASP A 325 -18.61 -1.30 13.44
C ASP A 325 -17.57 -2.26 12.84
N VAL A 326 -17.79 -2.73 11.62
CA VAL A 326 -16.84 -3.57 10.91
C VAL A 326 -15.49 -2.87 10.70
N HIS A 327 -15.50 -1.56 10.43
CA HIS A 327 -14.27 -0.79 10.26
C HIS A 327 -13.67 -0.41 11.61
N LEU A 328 -14.50 0.06 12.55
CA LEU A 328 -14.06 0.56 13.85
C LEU A 328 -13.53 -0.56 14.75
N LEU A 329 -14.12 -1.75 14.68
CA LEU A 329 -13.86 -2.83 15.63
C LEU A 329 -13.04 -3.99 15.02
N ALA A 330 -13.22 -4.30 13.72
CA ALA A 330 -12.50 -5.45 13.11
C ALA A 330 -11.14 -5.08 12.52
N SER A 331 -11.00 -3.87 11.97
CA SER A 331 -9.81 -3.49 11.20
C SER A 331 -8.54 -3.51 12.04
N MET A 332 -8.52 -2.84 13.20
CA MET A 332 -7.31 -2.72 14.02
C MET A 332 -6.79 -4.08 14.53
N PRO A 333 -7.62 -5.00 15.06
CA PRO A 333 -7.15 -6.33 15.44
C PRO A 333 -6.58 -7.16 14.27
N LEU A 334 -7.13 -7.02 13.06
CA LEU A 334 -6.60 -7.68 11.86
C LEU A 334 -5.27 -7.06 11.43
N GLU A 335 -5.17 -5.74 11.48
CA GLU A 335 -3.95 -5.01 11.14
C GLU A 335 -2.79 -5.34 12.07
N HIS A 336 -3.06 -5.55 13.36
CA HIS A 336 -2.08 -6.05 14.32
C HIS A 336 -1.42 -7.35 13.84
N TRP A 337 -2.21 -8.31 13.34
CA TRP A 337 -1.71 -9.58 12.78
C TRP A 337 -1.11 -9.44 11.38
N GLY A 338 -1.05 -8.23 10.82
CA GLY A 338 -0.50 -7.93 9.51
C GLY A 338 -1.48 -8.13 8.34
N TYR A 339 -2.76 -8.38 8.61
CA TYR A 339 -3.79 -8.53 7.60
C TYR A 339 -4.42 -7.19 7.23
N VAL A 340 -4.96 -7.10 6.02
CA VAL A 340 -5.52 -5.88 5.47
C VAL A 340 -7.03 -6.06 5.33
N PRO A 341 -7.86 -5.33 6.09
CA PRO A 341 -9.30 -5.39 5.98
C PRO A 341 -9.76 -4.75 4.66
N ILE A 342 -10.58 -5.46 3.89
CA ILE A 342 -11.16 -5.00 2.63
C ILE A 342 -12.67 -4.95 2.80
N LEU A 343 -13.21 -3.76 3.05
CA LEU A 343 -14.64 -3.56 3.25
C LEU A 343 -15.38 -3.70 1.92
N TYR A 344 -16.43 -4.51 1.91
CA TYR A 344 -17.22 -4.83 0.73
C TYR A 344 -18.70 -4.62 1.01
N ASP A 345 -19.26 -3.58 0.39
CA ASP A 345 -20.65 -3.19 0.59
C ASP A 345 -21.60 -4.06 -0.25
N ILE A 346 -22.30 -4.97 0.41
CA ILE A 346 -23.25 -5.90 -0.23
C ILE A 346 -24.60 -5.24 -0.59
N SER A 347 -24.82 -3.99 -0.18
CA SER A 347 -26.05 -3.25 -0.53
C SER A 347 -26.01 -2.65 -1.93
N THR A 348 -24.79 -2.43 -2.46
CA THR A 348 -24.57 -1.80 -3.77
C THR A 348 -23.83 -2.68 -4.76
N GLN A 349 -23.20 -3.76 -4.31
CA GLN A 349 -22.36 -4.63 -5.13
C GLN A 349 -22.84 -6.08 -5.12
N ASP A 350 -22.72 -6.76 -6.27
CA ASP A 350 -22.87 -8.21 -6.35
C ASP A 350 -21.81 -8.93 -5.52
N LEU A 351 -22.05 -10.16 -5.09
CA LEU A 351 -21.04 -10.94 -4.37
C LEU A 351 -19.80 -11.19 -5.25
N PRO A 352 -18.58 -11.12 -4.68
CA PRO A 352 -17.37 -11.43 -5.43
C PRO A 352 -17.41 -12.85 -5.98
N LYS A 353 -17.32 -12.98 -7.30
CA LYS A 353 -17.33 -14.29 -7.97
C LYS A 353 -16.11 -15.16 -7.62
N ARG A 354 -15.01 -14.53 -7.20
CA ARG A 354 -13.72 -15.15 -6.89
C ARG A 354 -13.17 -14.58 -5.61
N VAL A 355 -12.68 -15.45 -4.73
CA VAL A 355 -12.19 -15.06 -3.40
C VAL A 355 -10.81 -15.62 -3.14
N GLU A 356 -10.58 -16.88 -3.52
CA GLU A 356 -9.36 -17.65 -3.27
C GLU A 356 -8.10 -17.06 -3.91
N ASP A 357 -8.24 -16.31 -5.00
CA ASP A 357 -7.13 -15.75 -5.75
C ASP A 357 -6.58 -14.48 -5.08
N LYS A 358 -7.41 -13.73 -4.35
CA LYS A 358 -7.05 -12.46 -3.71
C LYS A 358 -7.04 -12.52 -2.18
N TYR A 359 -8.08 -13.07 -1.58
CA TYR A 359 -8.33 -13.00 -0.14
C TYR A 359 -7.81 -14.23 0.61
N HIS A 360 -7.33 -14.00 1.83
CA HIS A 360 -6.97 -15.06 2.77
C HIS A 360 -8.23 -15.71 3.37
N SER A 361 -9.17 -14.87 3.81
CA SER A 361 -10.38 -15.29 4.52
C SER A 361 -11.48 -14.23 4.41
N VAL A 362 -12.68 -14.59 4.86
CA VAL A 362 -13.88 -13.75 4.79
C VAL A 362 -14.49 -13.55 6.17
N ILE A 363 -14.84 -12.31 6.49
CA ILE A 363 -15.74 -11.94 7.59
C ILE A 363 -17.06 -11.49 6.98
N ILE A 364 -18.15 -11.95 7.57
CA ILE A 364 -19.51 -11.56 7.21
C ILE A 364 -20.11 -10.97 8.48
N TRP A 365 -20.24 -9.64 8.51
CA TRP A 365 -20.75 -8.90 9.66
C TRP A 365 -21.80 -7.90 9.20
N SER A 366 -23.06 -8.29 9.33
CA SER A 366 -24.22 -7.45 9.02
C SER A 366 -25.40 -7.90 9.87
N GLU A 367 -26.23 -6.93 10.24
CA GLU A 367 -27.56 -7.17 10.77
C GLU A 367 -28.53 -7.60 9.66
N GLY A 368 -29.51 -8.43 10.05
CA GLY A 368 -30.80 -8.53 9.39
C GLY A 368 -30.85 -9.24 8.03
N LYS A 369 -32.01 -9.85 7.77
CA LYS A 369 -32.35 -10.64 6.58
C LYS A 369 -31.98 -9.91 5.28
N THR A 370 -31.24 -10.57 4.41
CA THR A 370 -30.92 -10.07 3.06
C THR A 370 -32.02 -10.42 2.05
N LYS A 371 -32.24 -9.56 1.05
CA LYS A 371 -33.05 -9.90 -0.14
C LYS A 371 -32.42 -11.00 -1.01
N ASN A 372 -31.14 -11.32 -0.77
CA ASN A 372 -30.34 -12.27 -1.55
C ASN A 372 -30.00 -13.56 -0.76
N ASN A 373 -30.93 -14.06 0.05
CA ASN A 373 -30.70 -15.18 0.99
C ASN A 373 -30.02 -16.38 0.31
N ASP A 374 -30.58 -16.85 -0.81
CA ASP A 374 -30.08 -18.03 -1.50
C ASP A 374 -28.72 -17.81 -2.14
N LYS A 375 -28.45 -16.59 -2.64
CA LYS A 375 -27.16 -16.23 -3.24
C LYS A 375 -26.05 -16.21 -2.18
N ILE A 376 -26.29 -15.59 -1.03
CA ILE A 376 -25.31 -15.52 0.06
C ILE A 376 -25.05 -16.91 0.64
N TYR A 377 -26.10 -17.71 0.84
CA TYR A 377 -25.96 -19.10 1.31
C TYR A 377 -25.16 -19.95 0.31
N ALA A 378 -25.50 -19.89 -0.98
CA ALA A 378 -24.78 -20.62 -2.03
C ALA A 378 -23.30 -20.21 -2.11
N TRP A 379 -23.03 -18.90 -2.03
CA TRP A 379 -21.67 -18.36 -2.02
C TRP A 379 -20.88 -18.82 -0.79
N ALA A 380 -21.46 -18.75 0.41
CA ALA A 380 -20.82 -19.24 1.63
C ALA A 380 -20.52 -20.75 1.57
N LYS A 381 -21.41 -21.55 0.96
CA LYS A 381 -21.15 -22.98 0.70
C LYS A 381 -20.02 -23.19 -0.29
N GLU A 382 -19.93 -22.38 -1.34
CA GLU A 382 -18.83 -22.43 -2.30
C GLU A 382 -17.50 -22.15 -1.59
N LEU A 383 -17.43 -21.09 -0.79
CA LEU A 383 -16.26 -20.75 0.01
C LEU A 383 -15.83 -21.88 0.95
N LYS A 384 -16.81 -22.48 1.66
CA LYS A 384 -16.57 -23.66 2.49
C LYS A 384 -15.99 -24.83 1.68
N SER A 385 -16.54 -25.12 0.49
CA SER A 385 -16.04 -26.20 -0.38
C SER A 385 -14.61 -25.97 -0.89
N LYS A 386 -14.24 -24.70 -1.07
CA LYS A 386 -12.88 -24.25 -1.44
C LYS A 386 -11.93 -24.12 -0.24
N ASN A 387 -12.39 -24.46 0.96
CA ASN A 387 -11.64 -24.34 2.22
C ASN A 387 -11.19 -22.89 2.53
N ILE A 388 -11.94 -21.89 2.07
CA ILE A 388 -11.76 -20.49 2.49
C ILE A 388 -12.44 -20.30 3.85
N LYS A 389 -11.74 -19.71 4.81
CA LYS A 389 -12.26 -19.53 6.16
C LYS A 389 -13.28 -18.40 6.21
N ILE A 390 -14.42 -18.65 6.83
CA ILE A 390 -15.54 -17.72 6.94
C ILE A 390 -15.84 -17.50 8.43
N LEU A 391 -15.92 -16.24 8.84
CA LEU A 391 -16.38 -15.84 10.17
C LEU A 391 -17.69 -15.08 10.05
N PHE A 392 -18.76 -15.62 10.63
CA PHE A 392 -20.03 -14.92 10.78
C PHE A 392 -20.05 -14.16 12.11
N LEU A 393 -20.35 -12.87 12.07
CA LEU A 393 -20.50 -12.01 13.24
C LEU A 393 -21.90 -11.40 13.23
N ASN A 394 -22.50 -11.34 14.41
CA ASN A 394 -23.89 -10.95 14.67
C ASN A 394 -24.91 -11.97 14.15
N SER A 395 -24.90 -12.26 12.85
CA SER A 395 -25.83 -13.20 12.23
C SER A 395 -25.20 -13.99 11.07
N PHE A 396 -25.89 -15.03 10.61
CA PHE A 396 -25.50 -15.73 9.37
C PHE A 396 -25.87 -14.96 8.09
N ILE A 397 -26.62 -13.85 8.20
CA ILE A 397 -27.24 -13.04 7.13
C ILE A 397 -28.27 -13.80 6.25
N PHE A 398 -27.99 -15.06 5.88
CA PHE A 398 -28.94 -15.93 5.20
C PHE A 398 -29.95 -16.53 6.19
N LYS A 399 -31.14 -16.92 5.69
CA LYS A 399 -32.18 -17.56 6.50
C LYS A 399 -31.65 -18.87 7.15
N PRO A 400 -31.56 -18.96 8.49
CA PRO A 400 -30.92 -20.08 9.18
C PRO A 400 -31.89 -21.27 9.34
N THR A 401 -32.41 -21.81 8.23
CA THR A 401 -33.23 -23.04 8.28
C THR A 401 -32.42 -24.22 8.79
N ALA A 402 -33.09 -25.22 9.37
CA ALA A 402 -32.43 -26.46 9.83
C ALA A 402 -31.56 -27.11 8.73
N GLN A 403 -32.03 -27.09 7.48
CA GLN A 403 -31.27 -27.59 6.33
C GLN A 403 -30.00 -26.77 6.05
N ASN A 404 -30.12 -25.44 6.05
CA ASN A 404 -28.99 -24.54 5.78
C ASN A 404 -27.93 -24.65 6.85
N LEU A 405 -28.33 -24.63 8.13
CA LEU A 405 -27.43 -24.78 9.27
C LEU A 405 -26.76 -26.15 9.32
N LYS A 406 -27.49 -27.23 9.02
CA LYS A 406 -26.93 -28.58 8.93
C LYS A 406 -25.81 -28.67 7.90
N SER A 407 -25.91 -27.93 6.79
CA SER A 407 -24.83 -27.84 5.79
C SER A 407 -23.55 -27.21 6.35
N PHE A 408 -23.62 -26.45 7.44
CA PHE A 408 -22.50 -25.91 8.21
C PHE A 408 -22.16 -26.73 9.47
N GLY A 409 -22.84 -27.85 9.72
CA GLY A 409 -22.63 -28.67 10.92
C GLY A 409 -23.28 -28.10 12.17
N LEU A 410 -24.29 -27.24 12.00
CA LEU A 410 -25.02 -26.56 13.06
C LEU A 410 -26.45 -27.11 13.15
N THR A 411 -27.03 -27.09 14.35
CA THR A 411 -28.41 -27.49 14.61
C THR A 411 -29.08 -26.47 15.53
N LEU A 412 -30.37 -26.25 15.33
CA LEU A 412 -31.24 -25.48 16.22
C LEU A 412 -32.16 -26.43 16.95
N ASN A 413 -32.37 -26.17 18.24
CA ASN A 413 -33.33 -26.89 19.07
C ASN A 413 -34.23 -25.87 19.77
N ALA A 414 -35.52 -26.15 19.89
CA ALA A 414 -36.44 -25.28 20.64
C ALA A 414 -35.92 -25.04 22.08
N ASN A 415 -35.91 -23.78 22.51
CA ASN A 415 -35.62 -23.42 23.88
C ASN A 415 -36.85 -23.75 24.76
N LYS A 416 -36.66 -24.61 25.75
CA LYS A 416 -37.71 -25.04 26.69
C LYS A 416 -37.56 -24.38 28.06
N ASN A 417 -36.78 -23.31 28.17
CA ASN A 417 -36.62 -22.51 29.38
C ASN A 417 -37.58 -21.32 29.36
N LYS A 418 -37.79 -20.68 30.50
CA LYS A 418 -38.49 -19.40 30.60
C LYS A 418 -37.51 -18.25 30.37
N PHE A 419 -38.02 -17.11 29.90
CA PHE A 419 -37.18 -15.90 29.73
C PHE A 419 -36.60 -15.38 31.07
N THR A 420 -37.23 -15.72 32.20
CA THR A 420 -36.78 -15.38 33.55
C THR A 420 -35.84 -16.41 34.17
N ASP A 421 -35.61 -17.55 33.51
CA ASP A 421 -34.70 -18.56 34.05
C ASP A 421 -33.25 -18.07 33.98
N GLU A 422 -32.52 -18.27 35.07
CA GLU A 422 -31.10 -17.95 35.12
C GLU A 422 -30.30 -18.78 34.11
N VAL A 423 -29.35 -18.11 33.44
CA VAL A 423 -28.40 -18.72 32.51
C VAL A 423 -26.98 -18.58 33.03
N LYS A 424 -26.18 -19.64 32.89
CA LYS A 424 -24.75 -19.61 33.24
C LYS A 424 -23.91 -19.55 31.97
N VAL A 425 -23.11 -18.49 31.88
CA VAL A 425 -22.14 -18.30 30.79
C VAL A 425 -20.83 -19.02 31.15
N GLU A 426 -20.40 -19.94 30.29
CA GLU A 426 -19.17 -20.71 30.46
C GLU A 426 -18.18 -20.42 29.32
N TYR A 427 -17.02 -19.85 29.66
CA TYR A 427 -15.92 -19.64 28.73
C TYR A 427 -15.03 -20.87 28.66
N LYS A 428 -14.73 -21.33 27.45
CA LYS A 428 -13.81 -22.46 27.26
C LYS A 428 -12.38 -21.96 27.14
N LYS A 429 -11.50 -22.50 28.01
CA LYS A 429 -10.07 -22.20 27.98
C LYS A 429 -9.51 -22.37 26.55
N PRO A 430 -8.63 -21.47 26.10
CA PRO A 430 -8.01 -20.36 26.84
C PRO A 430 -8.80 -19.04 26.84
N TYR A 431 -10.07 -19.02 26.42
CA TYR A 431 -10.90 -17.80 26.46
C TYR A 431 -11.41 -17.53 27.88
N LYS A 432 -11.63 -16.25 28.16
CA LYS A 432 -12.17 -15.68 29.41
C LYS A 432 -12.91 -14.38 29.07
N PRO A 433 -13.74 -13.82 29.97
CA PRO A 433 -14.27 -12.47 29.84
C PRO A 433 -13.15 -11.47 29.48
N TYR A 434 -13.45 -10.51 28.62
CA TYR A 434 -12.47 -9.53 28.13
C TYR A 434 -12.71 -8.13 28.69
N GLU A 435 -13.42 -7.25 27.97
CA GLU A 435 -13.77 -5.90 28.47
C GLU A 435 -14.94 -6.00 29.44
N ILE A 436 -15.95 -6.78 29.06
CA ILE A 436 -17.10 -7.15 29.91
C ILE A 436 -17.39 -8.65 29.77
N PRO A 437 -18.12 -9.29 30.68
CA PRO A 437 -18.65 -10.63 30.44
C PRO A 437 -19.76 -10.60 29.38
N ALA A 438 -19.76 -11.60 28.50
CA ALA A 438 -20.91 -11.98 27.70
C ALA A 438 -22.14 -12.19 28.59
N SER A 439 -23.27 -11.74 28.06
CA SER A 439 -24.61 -11.86 28.58
C SER A 439 -25.46 -12.14 27.36
N VAL A 440 -26.31 -13.16 27.38
CA VAL A 440 -27.12 -13.51 26.22
C VAL A 440 -28.58 -13.25 26.53
N GLU A 441 -29.29 -12.72 25.55
CA GLU A 441 -30.74 -12.59 25.64
C GLU A 441 -31.42 -13.95 25.50
N TYR A 442 -32.70 -14.01 25.87
CA TYR A 442 -33.51 -15.20 25.65
C TYR A 442 -33.73 -15.41 24.15
N GLU A 443 -33.30 -16.56 23.61
CA GLU A 443 -33.56 -16.98 22.24
C GLU A 443 -34.62 -18.09 22.21
N GLU A 444 -35.54 -18.07 21.24
CA GLU A 444 -36.53 -19.14 21.05
C GLU A 444 -35.91 -20.48 20.59
N GLU A 445 -34.76 -20.42 19.92
CA GLU A 445 -34.04 -21.58 19.41
C GLU A 445 -32.59 -21.54 19.86
N LEU A 446 -32.11 -22.64 20.45
CA LEU A 446 -30.75 -22.78 20.95
C LEU A 446 -29.85 -23.42 19.90
N MET A 447 -28.74 -22.75 19.61
CA MET A 447 -27.76 -23.23 18.64
C MET A 447 -26.76 -24.21 19.25
N SER A 448 -26.52 -25.32 18.56
CA SER A 448 -25.43 -26.23 18.85
C SER A 448 -24.62 -26.55 17.60
N ALA A 449 -23.31 -26.71 17.77
CA ALA A 449 -22.38 -27.03 16.70
C ALA A 449 -21.76 -28.41 16.91
N LYS A 450 -21.82 -29.25 15.88
CA LYS A 450 -21.08 -30.53 15.83
C LYS A 450 -19.65 -30.27 15.35
N ASP A 451 -18.68 -31.03 15.88
CA ASP A 451 -17.26 -30.96 15.49
C ASP A 451 -16.67 -29.53 15.57
N ALA A 452 -17.07 -28.76 16.59
CA ALA A 452 -16.64 -27.39 16.81
C ALA A 452 -15.97 -27.20 18.17
N LYS A 453 -14.98 -26.31 18.22
CA LYS A 453 -14.41 -25.81 19.47
C LYS A 453 -15.28 -24.65 19.96
N SER A 454 -16.13 -24.91 20.94
CA SER A 454 -16.89 -23.86 21.62
C SER A 454 -15.95 -22.84 22.26
N VAL A 455 -16.25 -21.56 22.10
CA VAL A 455 -15.55 -20.44 22.75
C VAL A 455 -16.34 -20.02 23.98
N VAL A 456 -17.65 -19.82 23.81
CA VAL A 456 -18.64 -19.58 24.88
C VAL A 456 -19.73 -20.63 24.79
N LYS A 457 -20.14 -21.18 25.94
CA LYS A 457 -21.34 -22.01 26.10
C LYS A 457 -22.29 -21.36 27.09
N ILE A 458 -23.58 -21.50 26.83
CA ILE A 458 -24.65 -21.08 27.74
C ILE A 458 -25.26 -22.35 28.31
N LEU A 459 -25.32 -22.44 29.63
CA LEU A 459 -25.96 -23.53 30.36
C LEU A 459 -27.27 -23.00 30.94
N TYR A 460 -28.37 -23.63 30.56
CA TYR A 460 -29.70 -23.27 31.04
C TYR A 460 -30.11 -24.15 32.22
N LYS A 461 -31.05 -23.65 33.03
CA LYS A 461 -31.54 -24.32 34.24
C LYS A 461 -32.09 -25.72 33.98
N ASN A 462 -32.79 -25.95 32.86
CA ASN A 462 -33.33 -27.25 32.49
C ASN A 462 -32.29 -28.24 31.91
N GLY A 463 -31.00 -27.89 31.92
CA GLY A 463 -29.91 -28.70 31.39
C GLY A 463 -29.64 -28.52 29.89
N GLN A 464 -30.48 -27.77 29.16
CA GLN A 464 -30.20 -27.39 27.77
C GLN A 464 -28.93 -26.53 27.68
N LYS A 465 -28.29 -26.57 26.51
CA LYS A 465 -27.04 -25.86 26.26
C LYS A 465 -27.10 -25.17 24.91
N SER A 466 -26.60 -23.93 24.85
CA SER A 466 -26.35 -23.21 23.59
C SER A 466 -24.86 -22.94 23.41
N THR A 467 -24.41 -22.84 22.18
CA THR A 467 -23.03 -22.45 21.80
C THR A 467 -23.10 -21.23 20.89
N PRO A 468 -23.21 -20.02 21.44
CA PRO A 468 -23.37 -18.80 20.63
C PRO A 468 -22.05 -18.34 19.98
N ILE A 469 -20.90 -18.82 20.47
CA ILE A 469 -19.60 -18.57 19.85
C ILE A 469 -18.84 -19.89 19.68
N ALA A 470 -18.48 -20.22 18.44
CA ALA A 470 -17.71 -21.41 18.15
C ALA A 470 -16.73 -21.23 16.99
N ILE A 471 -15.64 -21.99 17.06
CA ILE A 471 -14.68 -22.16 15.98
C ILE A 471 -14.91 -23.52 15.35
N THR A 472 -15.11 -23.54 14.04
CA THR A 472 -15.44 -24.73 13.24
C THR A 472 -14.31 -25.06 12.25
N PRO A 473 -14.38 -26.18 11.51
CA PRO A 473 -13.42 -26.45 10.44
C PRO A 473 -13.46 -25.44 9.29
N TRP A 474 -14.62 -24.83 9.03
CA TRP A 474 -14.82 -23.84 7.96
C TRP A 474 -14.56 -22.39 8.41
N GLY A 475 -14.31 -22.16 9.70
CA GLY A 475 -13.97 -20.85 10.26
C GLY A 475 -14.57 -20.68 11.65
N GLY A 476 -15.63 -19.90 11.77
CA GLY A 476 -16.37 -19.76 13.04
C GLY A 476 -17.60 -18.88 12.93
N TYR A 477 -18.30 -18.75 14.04
CA TYR A 477 -19.40 -17.80 14.19
C TYR A 477 -19.42 -17.23 15.61
N ALA A 478 -19.96 -16.01 15.73
CA ALA A 478 -20.30 -15.38 16.99
C ALA A 478 -21.64 -14.64 16.81
N LEU A 479 -22.65 -15.08 17.54
CA LEU A 479 -24.02 -14.56 17.43
C LEU A 479 -24.19 -13.25 18.19
N GLU A 480 -25.21 -12.48 17.82
CA GLU A 480 -25.64 -11.26 18.48
C GLU A 480 -25.72 -11.39 20.01
N GLY A 481 -25.37 -10.32 20.72
CA GLY A 481 -25.29 -10.27 22.18
C GLY A 481 -24.19 -11.14 22.81
N SER A 482 -23.58 -12.09 22.09
CA SER A 482 -22.62 -13.00 22.71
C SER A 482 -21.18 -12.50 22.71
N PHE A 483 -20.74 -11.80 21.66
CA PHE A 483 -19.34 -11.38 21.46
C PHE A 483 -19.09 -9.88 21.63
N LEU A 484 -20.15 -9.08 21.50
CA LEU A 484 -20.13 -7.63 21.59
C LEU A 484 -21.42 -7.18 22.28
N HIS A 485 -21.33 -6.18 23.16
CA HIS A 485 -22.48 -5.43 23.67
C HIS A 485 -22.34 -3.95 23.37
N SER A 486 -23.46 -3.31 23.11
CA SER A 486 -23.54 -1.85 22.96
C SER A 486 -24.27 -1.26 24.17
N ILE A 487 -23.57 -0.47 24.98
CA ILE A 487 -24.14 0.21 26.17
C ILE A 487 -23.88 1.71 26.00
N GLU A 488 -24.92 2.55 26.07
CA GLU A 488 -24.80 4.02 25.92
C GLU A 488 -24.02 4.49 24.67
N ASN A 489 -24.15 3.76 23.54
CA ASN A 489 -23.43 3.96 22.27
C ASN A 489 -21.94 3.56 22.28
N GLU A 490 -21.46 2.91 23.34
CA GLU A 490 -20.13 2.29 23.38
C GLU A 490 -20.20 0.79 23.12
N ASN A 491 -19.22 0.28 22.37
CA ASN A 491 -19.13 -1.13 22.00
C ASN A 491 -18.06 -1.83 22.85
N TYR A 492 -18.45 -2.92 23.53
CA TYR A 492 -17.61 -3.68 24.45
C TYR A 492 -17.45 -5.14 24.02
N TRP A 493 -16.21 -5.59 23.90
CA TRP A 493 -15.86 -6.96 23.57
C TRP A 493 -16.01 -7.90 24.75
N THR A 494 -16.76 -8.99 24.56
CA THR A 494 -16.92 -10.02 25.59
C THR A 494 -15.79 -11.05 25.58
N ILE A 495 -15.10 -11.17 24.44
CA ILE A 495 -13.95 -12.04 24.20
C ILE A 495 -12.84 -11.27 23.50
N ASN A 496 -11.59 -11.67 23.74
CA ASN A 496 -10.43 -11.02 23.12
C ASN A 496 -10.49 -11.12 21.58
N PRO A 497 -10.65 -10.00 20.83
CA PRO A 497 -10.82 -10.02 19.38
C PRO A 497 -9.55 -10.43 18.64
N PHE A 498 -8.36 -10.04 19.13
CA PHE A 498 -7.08 -10.46 18.54
C PHE A 498 -6.97 -11.98 18.50
N LYS A 499 -7.31 -12.65 19.61
CA LYS A 499 -7.26 -14.10 19.69
C LYS A 499 -8.37 -14.76 18.90
N PHE A 500 -9.60 -14.24 18.99
CA PHE A 500 -10.74 -14.84 18.30
C PHE A 500 -10.58 -14.79 16.78
N PHE A 501 -10.20 -13.65 16.20
CA PHE A 501 -9.97 -13.55 14.77
C PHE A 501 -8.81 -14.43 14.30
N LYS A 502 -7.70 -14.46 15.03
CA LYS A 502 -6.57 -15.34 14.72
C LYS A 502 -6.98 -16.80 14.68
N ASP A 503 -7.68 -17.26 15.70
CA ASP A 503 -8.09 -18.65 15.81
C ASP A 503 -9.19 -18.97 14.78
N ALA A 504 -10.26 -18.19 14.68
CA ALA A 504 -11.40 -18.46 13.80
C ALA A 504 -11.04 -18.42 12.30
N LEU A 505 -10.28 -17.40 11.87
CA LEU A 505 -9.87 -17.23 10.47
C LEU A 505 -8.62 -18.02 10.10
N ARG A 506 -7.96 -18.66 11.09
CA ARG A 506 -6.67 -19.36 10.92
C ARG A 506 -5.60 -18.43 10.34
N LEU A 507 -5.48 -17.23 10.91
CA LEU A 507 -4.48 -16.26 10.48
C LEU A 507 -3.06 -16.84 10.69
N ASP A 508 -2.30 -16.95 9.60
CA ASP A 508 -0.92 -17.41 9.60
C ASP A 508 -0.01 -16.49 10.42
N ASN A 509 1.03 -17.08 11.04
CA ASN A 509 2.14 -16.32 11.62
C ASN A 509 3.06 -15.82 10.49
N ILE A 510 2.81 -14.60 10.01
CA ILE A 510 3.55 -13.96 8.92
C ILE A 510 4.54 -12.92 9.46
N PRO A 511 5.56 -12.53 8.68
CA PRO A 511 6.27 -11.28 8.91
C PRO A 511 5.32 -10.10 8.73
N VAL A 512 4.98 -9.39 9.80
CA VAL A 512 4.06 -8.24 9.78
C VAL A 512 4.81 -6.97 9.36
N PRO A 513 4.47 -6.32 8.24
CA PRO A 513 4.97 -4.98 7.95
C PRO A 513 4.54 -4.04 9.07
N ASP A 514 5.46 -3.32 9.72
CA ASP A 514 5.13 -2.52 10.91
C ASP A 514 5.29 -1.01 10.65
N PRO A 515 4.19 -0.23 10.64
CA PRO A 515 4.24 1.22 10.48
C PRO A 515 4.50 1.98 11.79
N THR A 516 4.54 1.31 12.95
CA THR A 516 4.70 1.93 14.28
C THR A 516 6.15 2.03 14.74
N THR A 517 7.06 1.29 14.10
CA THR A 517 8.47 1.16 14.49
C THR A 517 9.42 1.52 13.34
N GLU A 518 10.54 2.15 13.66
CA GLU A 518 11.67 2.34 12.75
C GLU A 518 12.96 1.99 13.49
N ALA A 519 13.78 1.13 12.87
CA ALA A 519 15.08 0.70 13.41
C ALA A 519 15.01 0.25 14.89
N GLY A 520 13.99 -0.54 15.23
CA GLY A 520 13.81 -1.11 16.57
C GLY A 520 13.22 -0.17 17.63
N ARG A 521 12.98 1.11 17.33
CA ARG A 521 12.34 2.09 18.24
C ARG A 521 10.94 2.46 17.76
N ARG A 522 10.02 2.69 18.70
CA ARG A 522 8.69 3.27 18.40
C ARG A 522 8.88 4.62 17.72
N ILE A 523 8.06 4.91 16.74
CA ILE A 523 8.09 6.18 16.01
C ILE A 523 7.48 7.29 16.88
N LEU A 524 8.10 8.47 16.82
CA LEU A 524 7.54 9.74 17.27
C LEU A 524 7.48 10.69 16.07
N PHE A 525 6.30 11.25 15.82
CA PHE A 525 6.13 12.36 14.88
C PHE A 525 5.18 13.41 15.46
N VAL A 526 5.18 14.59 14.84
CA VAL A 526 4.36 15.73 15.25
C VAL A 526 3.71 16.32 14.00
N HIS A 527 2.41 16.56 14.07
CA HIS A 527 1.70 17.29 13.05
C HIS A 527 0.77 18.35 13.63
N ILE A 528 0.68 19.48 12.93
CA ILE A 528 -0.07 20.65 13.38
C ILE A 528 -1.07 21.03 12.30
N ASP A 529 -2.33 21.07 12.67
CA ASP A 529 -3.43 21.55 11.83
C ASP A 529 -3.53 23.08 11.87
N GLY A 530 -4.00 23.65 10.76
CA GLY A 530 -3.82 25.07 10.48
C GLY A 530 -4.68 26.02 11.32
N ASP A 531 -5.62 25.48 12.09
CA ASP A 531 -6.70 26.19 12.77
C ASP A 531 -6.20 27.14 13.85
N GLY A 532 -6.79 28.34 13.89
CA GLY A 532 -6.53 29.33 14.92
C GLY A 532 -5.20 30.04 14.76
N PHE A 533 -4.67 30.16 13.54
CA PHE A 533 -3.40 30.84 13.30
C PHE A 533 -3.40 32.31 13.77
N MET A 534 -4.57 32.95 13.69
CA MET A 534 -4.81 34.36 14.04
C MET A 534 -5.28 34.56 15.50
N GLU A 535 -5.47 33.49 16.26
CA GLU A 535 -5.97 33.57 17.64
C GLU A 535 -5.02 34.39 18.52
N ARG A 536 -5.57 35.09 19.51
CA ARG A 536 -4.79 35.93 20.43
C ARG A 536 -4.47 35.18 21.72
N VAL A 537 -3.29 35.43 22.27
CA VAL A 537 -2.92 34.89 23.58
C VAL A 537 -3.72 35.60 24.67
N ARG A 538 -4.39 34.85 25.55
CA ARG A 538 -5.26 35.43 26.59
C ARG A 538 -4.51 36.33 27.58
N THR A 539 -3.25 35.99 27.87
CA THR A 539 -2.40 36.73 28.81
C THR A 539 -1.66 37.90 28.15
N ASP A 540 -1.55 37.91 26.83
CA ASP A 540 -1.03 39.03 26.04
C ASP A 540 -1.80 39.13 24.71
N PRO A 541 -2.89 39.91 24.68
CA PRO A 541 -3.73 40.02 23.49
C PRO A 541 -3.01 40.60 22.27
N THR A 542 -1.84 41.23 22.43
CA THR A 542 -1.07 41.78 21.30
C THR A 542 -0.35 40.69 20.51
N GLN A 543 -0.10 39.55 21.13
CA GLN A 543 0.57 38.39 20.57
C GLN A 543 -0.43 37.39 19.96
N LEU A 544 -0.05 36.81 18.81
CA LEU A 544 -0.82 35.73 18.18
C LEU A 544 -0.37 34.37 18.75
N ALA A 545 -1.28 33.41 18.83
CA ALA A 545 -0.98 32.05 19.28
C ALA A 545 0.09 31.38 18.39
N SER A 546 0.08 31.65 17.09
CA SER A 546 1.11 31.19 16.14
C SER A 546 2.52 31.71 16.45
N ASP A 547 2.63 32.97 16.88
CA ASP A 547 3.89 33.59 17.29
C ASP A 547 4.34 33.04 18.66
N TYR A 548 3.40 32.87 19.58
CA TYR A 548 3.67 32.29 20.90
C TYR A 548 4.20 30.85 20.81
N LEU A 549 3.58 30.01 19.99
CA LEU A 549 4.04 28.64 19.74
C LEU A 549 5.41 28.61 19.05
N LEU A 550 5.69 29.55 18.13
CA LEU A 550 7.01 29.70 17.53
C LEU A 550 8.10 29.92 18.59
N GLU A 551 7.88 30.86 19.51
CA GLU A 551 8.86 31.19 20.54
C GLU A 551 9.00 30.08 21.60
N HIS A 552 7.88 29.52 22.06
CA HIS A 552 7.89 28.68 23.26
C HIS A 552 7.86 27.17 23.00
N ILE A 553 7.38 26.71 21.83
CA ILE A 553 7.35 25.28 21.44
C ILE A 553 8.34 25.00 20.32
N TYR A 554 8.21 25.66 19.16
CA TYR A 554 8.96 25.27 17.97
C TYR A 554 10.46 25.54 18.08
N LYS A 555 10.87 26.64 18.73
CA LYS A 555 12.29 26.91 19.03
C LYS A 555 12.86 26.03 20.15
N LYS A 556 12.01 25.62 21.11
CA LYS A 556 12.38 24.77 22.26
C LYS A 556 12.57 23.31 21.85
N TYR A 557 11.59 22.71 21.16
CA TYR A 557 11.57 21.29 20.79
C TYR A 557 12.08 21.07 19.37
N LYS A 558 13.40 20.87 19.24
CA LYS A 558 14.12 20.71 17.96
C LYS A 558 14.00 19.30 17.37
N ILE A 559 12.78 18.80 17.25
CA ILE A 559 12.44 17.51 16.63
C ILE A 559 11.66 17.73 15.33
N PRO A 560 11.58 16.76 14.42
CA PRO A 560 10.83 16.90 13.17
C PRO A 560 9.34 17.15 13.45
N GLN A 561 8.80 18.22 12.89
CA GLN A 561 7.39 18.56 12.97
C GLN A 561 6.89 18.98 11.60
N THR A 562 5.61 18.74 11.34
CA THR A 562 4.98 19.09 10.06
C THR A 562 3.85 20.06 10.32
N VAL A 563 3.99 21.28 9.82
CA VAL A 563 3.07 22.40 10.14
C VAL A 563 2.28 22.74 8.89
N SER A 564 0.96 22.59 8.99
CA SER A 564 0.03 22.93 7.93
C SER A 564 -0.55 24.34 8.11
N LEU A 565 -1.14 24.89 7.05
CA LEU A 565 -1.74 26.23 7.04
C LEU A 565 -3.07 26.18 6.29
N ILE A 566 -4.08 26.87 6.82
CA ILE A 566 -5.32 27.18 6.09
C ILE A 566 -5.06 28.46 5.27
N GLN A 567 -5.09 28.36 3.93
CA GLN A 567 -4.80 29.54 3.11
C GLN A 567 -5.79 30.68 3.39
N GLY A 568 -7.07 30.36 3.55
CA GLY A 568 -8.15 31.32 3.83
C GLY A 568 -8.04 32.05 5.17
N GLU A 569 -7.26 31.57 6.12
CA GLU A 569 -6.98 32.33 7.34
C GLU A 569 -5.83 33.32 7.14
N ILE A 570 -4.83 32.94 6.34
CA ILE A 570 -3.54 33.65 6.28
C ILE A 570 -3.43 34.60 5.10
N ASP A 571 -4.07 34.27 3.97
CA ASP A 571 -3.94 35.01 2.72
C ASP A 571 -4.84 36.25 2.66
N THR A 572 -4.50 37.22 1.80
CA THR A 572 -5.27 38.47 1.65
C THR A 572 -6.64 38.25 1.02
N ILE A 573 -6.84 37.10 0.38
CA ILE A 573 -8.14 36.67 -0.16
C ILE A 573 -9.09 36.13 0.93
N GLY A 574 -8.57 35.93 2.14
CA GLY A 574 -9.20 35.20 3.23
C GLY A 574 -9.98 36.05 4.23
N LEU A 575 -10.18 35.49 5.42
CA LEU A 575 -10.98 36.06 6.51
C LEU A 575 -10.29 37.25 7.21
N TYR A 576 -8.96 37.31 7.22
CA TYR A 576 -8.20 38.29 8.01
C TYR A 576 -7.18 39.09 7.16
N PRO A 577 -7.61 39.83 6.13
CA PRO A 577 -6.71 40.52 5.20
C PRO A 577 -5.78 41.53 5.90
N LYS A 578 -6.27 42.22 6.94
CA LYS A 578 -5.49 43.18 7.74
C LYS A 578 -4.33 42.53 8.51
N LEU A 579 -4.47 41.25 8.90
CA LEU A 579 -3.44 40.50 9.62
C LEU A 579 -2.52 39.71 8.67
N SER A 580 -2.88 39.57 7.39
CA SER A 580 -2.21 38.69 6.43
C SER A 580 -0.70 38.93 6.34
N SER A 581 -0.25 40.19 6.30
CA SER A 581 1.18 40.52 6.24
C SER A 581 1.94 39.98 7.46
N ARG A 582 1.39 40.19 8.67
CA ARG A 582 1.96 39.68 9.94
C ARG A 582 1.96 38.15 9.96
N MET A 583 0.85 37.52 9.59
CA MET A 583 0.74 36.05 9.60
C MET A 583 1.67 35.38 8.58
N LYS A 584 1.75 35.90 7.35
CA LYS A 584 2.72 35.42 6.34
C LYS A 584 4.16 35.61 6.81
N LYS A 585 4.48 36.66 7.58
CA LYS A 585 5.80 36.82 8.20
C LYS A 585 6.06 35.70 9.21
N ILE A 586 5.13 35.46 10.15
CA ILE A 586 5.23 34.38 11.15
C ILE A 586 5.37 33.01 10.47
N ALA A 587 4.52 32.69 9.49
CA ALA A 587 4.59 31.43 8.75
C ALA A 587 5.94 31.21 8.06
N ARG A 588 6.55 32.27 7.48
CA ARG A 588 7.91 32.19 6.93
C ARG A 588 8.95 31.91 8.01
N GLU A 589 8.84 32.52 9.20
CA GLU A 589 9.74 32.24 10.33
C GLU A 589 9.61 30.79 10.83
N ILE A 590 8.38 30.29 10.99
CA ILE A 590 8.11 28.88 11.31
C ILE A 590 8.77 27.97 10.26
N TYR A 591 8.54 28.21 8.97
CA TYR A 591 9.11 27.40 7.91
C TYR A 591 10.62 27.57 7.68
N LYS A 592 11.26 28.60 8.24
CA LYS A 592 12.72 28.72 8.28
C LYS A 592 13.36 27.72 9.25
N LEU A 593 12.69 27.33 10.33
CA LEU A 593 13.24 26.41 11.34
C LEU A 593 13.64 25.05 10.72
N PRO A 594 14.87 24.55 10.88
CA PRO A 594 15.36 23.36 10.14
C PRO A 594 14.56 22.07 10.31
N TRP A 595 13.87 21.92 11.44
CA TRP A 595 13.07 20.75 11.81
C TRP A 595 11.58 20.89 11.52
N ILE A 596 11.15 21.95 10.83
CA ILE A 596 9.75 22.12 10.38
C ILE A 596 9.61 21.80 8.89
N GLU A 597 8.63 20.96 8.57
CA GLU A 597 8.19 20.61 7.22
C GLU A 597 6.86 21.30 6.88
N PRO A 598 6.74 21.98 5.72
CA PRO A 598 5.50 22.65 5.33
C PRO A 598 4.43 21.66 4.82
N ALA A 599 3.18 21.92 5.16
CA ALA A 599 1.99 21.22 4.68
C ALA A 599 0.84 22.21 4.43
N SER A 600 -0.26 21.74 3.84
CA SER A 600 -1.50 22.50 3.70
C SER A 600 -2.60 21.89 4.55
N HIS A 601 -3.44 22.75 5.12
CA HIS A 601 -4.72 22.39 5.72
C HIS A 601 -5.85 22.98 4.88
N THR A 602 -5.72 22.84 3.56
CA THR A 602 -6.63 23.31 2.52
C THR A 602 -6.70 24.83 2.37
N LEU A 603 -7.57 25.30 1.47
CA LEU A 603 -7.84 26.72 1.28
C LEU A 603 -8.96 27.20 2.20
N SER A 604 -10.12 26.56 2.16
CA SER A 604 -11.31 27.01 2.88
C SER A 604 -11.61 26.25 4.15
N HIS A 605 -10.82 25.24 4.50
CA HIS A 605 -11.13 24.30 5.56
C HIS A 605 -12.53 23.69 5.37
N PRO A 606 -12.71 22.80 4.37
CA PRO A 606 -13.93 22.02 4.27
C PRO A 606 -14.22 21.32 5.60
N PHE A 607 -15.37 21.64 6.19
CA PHE A 607 -15.91 20.98 7.38
C PHE A 607 -16.47 19.60 7.05
N PHE A 608 -17.04 19.47 5.85
CA PHE A 608 -17.70 18.25 5.37
C PHE A 608 -17.31 17.95 3.92
N TRP A 609 -16.29 17.13 3.72
CA TRP A 609 -15.70 16.89 2.39
C TRP A 609 -16.69 16.25 1.41
N GLY A 610 -17.53 15.33 1.89
CA GLY A 610 -18.52 14.66 1.04
C GLY A 610 -19.52 15.64 0.44
N GLN A 611 -20.08 16.50 1.29
CA GLN A 611 -21.10 17.49 0.95
C GLN A 611 -20.53 18.59 0.06
N ALA A 612 -19.32 19.09 0.38
CA ALA A 612 -18.64 20.09 -0.45
C ALA A 612 -18.37 19.57 -1.88
N ASP A 613 -17.88 18.33 -2.01
CA ASP A 613 -17.63 17.69 -3.31
C ASP A 613 -18.92 17.33 -4.06
N GLU A 614 -19.97 16.88 -3.36
CA GLU A 614 -21.27 16.57 -3.97
C GLU A 614 -21.98 17.82 -4.53
N ASN A 615 -21.96 18.93 -3.80
CA ASN A 615 -22.57 20.17 -4.27
C ASN A 615 -21.90 20.65 -5.57
N LEU A 616 -20.56 20.67 -5.62
CA LEU A 616 -19.80 20.97 -6.83
C LEU A 616 -20.22 20.10 -8.03
N ARG A 617 -20.46 18.80 -7.80
CA ARG A 617 -20.91 17.90 -8.88
C ARG A 617 -22.32 18.20 -9.33
N ARG A 618 -23.24 18.47 -8.40
CA ARG A 618 -24.64 18.81 -8.72
C ARG A 618 -24.73 20.09 -9.54
N GLU A 619 -23.92 21.09 -9.23
CA GLU A 619 -23.87 22.36 -9.98
C GLU A 619 -23.32 22.15 -11.39
N LYS A 620 -22.20 21.42 -11.55
CA LYS A 620 -21.66 21.09 -12.88
C LYS A 620 -22.59 20.26 -13.76
N LEU A 621 -23.43 19.41 -13.15
CA LEU A 621 -24.46 18.65 -13.89
C LEU A 621 -25.60 19.57 -14.37
N LYS A 622 -25.97 20.59 -13.59
CA LYS A 622 -26.96 21.61 -13.97
C LYS A 622 -26.45 22.57 -15.03
N GLU A 623 -25.15 22.87 -15.09
CA GLU A 623 -24.58 23.67 -16.18
C GLU A 623 -24.54 22.91 -17.52
N ASN A 624 -24.35 21.59 -17.50
CA ASN A 624 -24.27 20.77 -18.71
C ASN A 624 -25.65 20.40 -19.31
N HIS A 625 -26.71 20.46 -18.51
CA HIS A 625 -28.09 20.33 -18.98
C HIS A 625 -28.76 21.68 -18.76
N LYS A 626 -28.94 22.51 -19.82
CA LYS A 626 -29.64 23.81 -19.82
C LYS A 626 -31.08 23.70 -19.24
N LEU A 627 -31.19 23.47 -17.94
CA LEU A 627 -32.41 23.42 -17.17
C LEU A 627 -32.58 24.80 -16.57
N ASP A 628 -33.62 25.46 -17.04
CA ASP A 628 -33.98 26.83 -16.70
C ASP A 628 -34.41 26.89 -15.23
N THR A 629 -33.61 27.53 -14.37
CA THR A 629 -34.06 27.90 -13.03
C THR A 629 -33.47 29.24 -12.58
N LYS A 630 -34.13 30.34 -12.96
CA LYS A 630 -34.18 31.55 -12.11
C LYS A 630 -34.97 31.21 -10.83
N LYS A 631 -34.32 30.56 -9.86
CA LYS A 631 -34.68 30.46 -8.42
C LYS A 631 -34.01 29.21 -7.82
N ALA A 632 -32.72 29.29 -7.54
CA ALA A 632 -32.05 28.43 -6.57
C ALA A 632 -30.90 29.22 -5.92
N SER A 633 -30.74 29.03 -4.62
CA SER A 633 -30.22 30.00 -3.65
C SER A 633 -28.69 30.18 -3.68
N LYS A 634 -28.24 31.43 -3.71
CA LYS A 634 -26.88 31.88 -3.30
C LYS A 634 -26.54 31.58 -1.82
N ASN A 635 -27.28 30.70 -1.15
CA ASN A 635 -27.19 30.42 0.29
C ASN A 635 -26.93 28.94 0.64
N SER A 636 -26.73 28.03 -0.32
CA SER A 636 -26.57 26.59 -0.01
C SER A 636 -25.13 26.13 0.30
N GLU A 637 -24.09 26.86 -0.12
CA GLU A 637 -22.69 26.48 0.18
C GLU A 637 -22.15 27.01 1.52
N LYS A 638 -22.80 28.02 2.12
CA LYS A 638 -22.27 28.80 3.28
C LYS A 638 -21.98 27.99 4.56
N HIS A 639 -22.28 26.70 4.60
CA HIS A 639 -22.17 25.87 5.80
C HIS A 639 -21.14 24.72 5.72
N TYR A 640 -20.45 24.52 4.59
CA TYR A 640 -19.54 23.38 4.42
C TYR A 640 -18.05 23.71 4.48
N HIS A 641 -17.69 24.99 4.55
CA HIS A 641 -16.32 25.48 4.70
C HIS A 641 -16.32 26.90 5.29
N LEU A 642 -15.15 27.46 5.61
CA LEU A 642 -15.02 28.84 6.09
C LEU A 642 -15.60 29.84 5.08
N PRO A 643 -16.25 30.93 5.55
CA PRO A 643 -16.94 31.89 4.69
C PRO A 643 -15.95 32.85 4.00
N ILE A 644 -15.10 32.33 3.13
CA ILE A 644 -14.10 33.10 2.38
C ILE A 644 -14.82 34.02 1.37
N PRO A 645 -14.51 35.34 1.34
CA PRO A 645 -15.11 36.26 0.38
C PRO A 645 -14.91 35.83 -1.07
N ASN A 646 -15.99 35.83 -1.86
CA ASN A 646 -15.98 35.50 -3.31
C ASN A 646 -15.36 34.13 -3.63
N TYR A 647 -15.61 33.14 -2.77
CA TYR A 647 -15.14 31.78 -2.92
C TYR A 647 -16.31 30.80 -3.06
N GLU A 648 -16.15 29.86 -3.99
CA GLU A 648 -16.96 28.65 -4.16
C GLU A 648 -16.00 27.46 -4.16
N PHE A 649 -16.46 26.31 -3.67
CA PHE A 649 -15.59 25.15 -3.49
C PHE A 649 -14.95 24.69 -4.82
N ASP A 650 -13.62 24.67 -4.88
CA ASP A 650 -12.87 24.14 -6.01
C ASP A 650 -11.79 23.16 -5.58
N LEU A 651 -11.84 21.94 -6.15
CA LEU A 651 -10.93 20.87 -5.77
C LEU A 651 -9.45 21.23 -6.00
N LYS A 652 -9.12 21.93 -7.08
CA LYS A 652 -7.73 22.31 -7.38
C LYS A 652 -7.23 23.36 -6.39
N ARG A 653 -8.08 24.34 -6.04
CA ARG A 653 -7.81 25.37 -5.05
C ARG A 653 -7.62 24.78 -3.65
N GLU A 654 -8.49 23.84 -3.26
CA GLU A 654 -8.42 23.19 -1.94
C GLU A 654 -7.23 22.25 -1.77
N THR A 655 -6.69 21.71 -2.86
CA THR A 655 -5.63 20.69 -2.79
C THR A 655 -4.30 21.20 -3.36
N LYS A 656 -4.17 21.27 -4.68
CA LYS A 656 -2.91 21.57 -5.34
C LYS A 656 -2.44 22.98 -5.04
N ASP A 657 -3.32 23.97 -5.18
CA ASP A 657 -2.96 25.37 -5.09
C ASP A 657 -2.73 25.80 -3.63
N SER A 658 -3.53 25.30 -2.68
CA SER A 658 -3.31 25.50 -1.23
C SER A 658 -1.98 24.90 -0.75
N VAL A 659 -1.61 23.72 -1.28
CA VAL A 659 -0.27 23.15 -1.05
C VAL A 659 0.82 24.05 -1.64
N ASP A 660 0.67 24.50 -2.89
CA ASP A 660 1.65 25.41 -3.50
C ASP A 660 1.77 26.74 -2.74
N PHE A 661 0.67 27.26 -2.20
CA PHE A 661 0.66 28.43 -1.33
C PHE A 661 1.53 28.22 -0.08
N ALA A 662 1.30 27.15 0.68
CA ALA A 662 2.10 26.84 1.87
C ALA A 662 3.58 26.66 1.52
N LEU A 663 3.89 25.92 0.45
CA LEU A 663 5.26 25.72 -0.02
C LEU A 663 5.93 27.05 -0.42
N ASN A 664 5.19 28.00 -0.97
CA ASN A 664 5.71 29.31 -1.36
C ASN A 664 6.15 30.19 -0.18
N LEU A 665 5.62 29.92 1.02
CA LEU A 665 6.09 30.55 2.27
C LEU A 665 7.36 29.87 2.82
N ALA A 666 7.67 28.65 2.39
CA ALA A 666 8.86 27.92 2.84
C ALA A 666 10.10 28.24 1.99
N PRO A 667 11.33 28.06 2.53
CA PRO A 667 12.55 28.09 1.74
C PRO A 667 12.53 27.08 0.58
N LYS A 668 13.16 27.40 -0.56
CA LYS A 668 13.20 26.54 -1.77
C LYS A 668 13.63 25.09 -1.47
N SER A 669 14.55 24.90 -0.51
CA SER A 669 15.03 23.58 -0.09
C SER A 669 13.95 22.66 0.49
N LYS A 670 12.83 23.22 0.97
CA LYS A 670 11.71 22.49 1.59
C LYS A 670 10.50 22.30 0.67
N ARG A 671 10.51 22.86 -0.55
CA ARG A 671 9.37 22.83 -1.49
C ARG A 671 9.20 21.54 -2.29
N LYS A 672 9.79 20.44 -1.83
CA LYS A 672 9.84 19.17 -2.59
C LYS A 672 8.71 18.20 -2.25
N LYS A 673 8.25 18.21 -1.00
CA LYS A 673 7.20 17.29 -0.54
C LYS A 673 5.88 18.06 -0.53
N ARG A 674 4.84 17.44 -1.08
CA ARG A 674 3.49 18.00 -1.17
C ARG A 674 2.62 17.24 -0.17
N ILE A 675 2.16 17.91 0.86
CA ILE A 675 1.51 17.30 2.03
C ILE A 675 0.23 18.06 2.32
N ILE A 676 -0.86 17.32 2.55
CA ILE A 676 -2.14 17.86 2.98
C ILE A 676 -2.62 17.13 4.24
N PHE A 677 -3.14 17.87 5.20
CA PHE A 677 -3.85 17.34 6.36
C PHE A 677 -5.34 17.60 6.13
N TRP A 678 -6.16 16.55 6.18
CA TRP A 678 -7.59 16.66 5.89
C TRP A 678 -8.28 17.49 6.98
N SER A 679 -8.99 18.54 6.58
CA SER A 679 -9.77 19.40 7.47
C SER A 679 -11.13 18.81 7.83
N GLY A 680 -11.77 19.38 8.85
CA GLY A 680 -13.16 19.10 9.18
C GLY A 680 -13.40 17.66 9.62
N ASP A 681 -14.41 17.02 9.01
CA ASP A 681 -14.74 15.61 9.21
C ASP A 681 -13.60 14.64 8.84
N CYS A 682 -12.56 15.14 8.17
CA CYS A 682 -11.42 14.35 7.70
C CYS A 682 -11.85 13.21 6.76
N LEU A 683 -12.94 13.36 5.99
CA LEU A 683 -13.47 12.30 5.11
C LEU A 683 -13.31 12.64 3.61
N PRO A 684 -12.08 12.74 3.08
CA PRO A 684 -11.88 12.99 1.66
C PRO A 684 -12.56 11.93 0.82
N THR A 685 -13.31 12.36 -0.20
CA THR A 685 -13.94 11.43 -1.13
C THR A 685 -12.88 10.73 -1.98
N LYS A 686 -13.27 9.65 -2.68
CA LYS A 686 -12.40 9.00 -3.67
C LYS A 686 -11.84 10.00 -4.67
N VAL A 687 -12.65 10.95 -5.15
CA VAL A 687 -12.22 11.90 -6.17
C VAL A 687 -11.18 12.86 -5.63
N VAL A 688 -11.32 13.29 -4.38
CA VAL A 688 -10.32 14.11 -3.69
C VAL A 688 -9.00 13.34 -3.56
N LEU A 689 -9.04 12.11 -3.05
CA LEU A 689 -7.84 11.25 -2.95
C LEU A 689 -7.18 11.01 -4.31
N ALA A 690 -7.98 10.76 -5.33
CA ALA A 690 -7.51 10.51 -6.68
C ALA A 690 -6.88 11.73 -7.33
N TYR A 691 -7.40 12.93 -7.04
CA TYR A 691 -6.80 14.18 -7.48
C TYR A 691 -5.44 14.40 -6.80
N CYS A 692 -5.40 14.29 -5.48
CA CYS A 692 -4.17 14.44 -4.68
C CYS A 692 -3.06 13.46 -5.10
N GLU A 693 -3.35 12.16 -5.23
CA GLU A 693 -2.31 11.18 -5.54
C GLU A 693 -1.74 11.37 -6.96
N ARG A 694 -2.57 11.78 -7.93
CA ARG A 694 -2.11 12.09 -9.30
C ARG A 694 -1.19 13.32 -9.35
N ASP A 695 -1.37 14.27 -8.45
CA ASP A 695 -0.47 15.43 -8.26
C ASP A 695 0.72 15.15 -7.32
N GLY A 696 0.88 13.90 -6.86
CA GLY A 696 1.96 13.51 -5.94
C GLY A 696 1.82 14.09 -4.54
N ILE A 697 0.59 14.47 -4.15
CA ILE A 697 0.24 14.96 -2.82
C ILE A 697 -0.10 13.74 -1.95
N ILE A 698 0.51 13.68 -0.77
CA ILE A 698 0.20 12.68 0.26
C ILE A 698 -0.55 13.36 1.40
N GLY A 699 -1.44 12.65 2.08
CA GLY A 699 -2.16 13.23 3.20
C GLY A 699 -2.57 12.23 4.27
N MET A 700 -2.96 12.79 5.41
CA MET A 700 -3.47 12.09 6.59
C MET A 700 -4.49 12.94 7.35
N ASN A 701 -5.01 12.37 8.44
CA ASN A 701 -6.08 12.81 9.33
C ASN A 701 -7.31 11.90 9.21
N GLY A 702 -8.15 11.97 10.24
CA GLY A 702 -9.22 11.02 10.54
C GLY A 702 -8.73 9.84 11.36
N GLY A 703 -9.68 9.07 11.90
CA GLY A 703 -9.43 7.97 12.83
C GLY A 703 -9.28 8.46 14.26
N ASP A 704 -10.11 7.94 15.16
CA ASP A 704 -10.18 8.39 16.55
C ASP A 704 -9.47 7.40 17.46
N THR A 705 -8.23 7.72 17.83
CA THR A 705 -7.51 6.97 18.86
C THR A 705 -7.38 7.84 20.11
N THR A 706 -8.15 7.50 21.14
CA THR A 706 -8.32 8.28 22.37
C THR A 706 -8.35 7.41 23.64
N ILE A 707 -8.01 6.12 23.53
CA ILE A 707 -8.05 5.18 24.66
C ILE A 707 -7.36 5.77 25.90
N GLN A 708 -8.05 5.68 27.04
CA GLN A 708 -7.61 6.18 28.34
C GLN A 708 -7.93 5.14 29.42
N LYS A 709 -7.44 5.33 30.65
CA LYS A 709 -7.74 4.39 31.73
C LYS A 709 -9.18 4.49 32.22
N SER A 710 -9.83 5.64 32.05
CA SER A 710 -11.27 5.81 32.27
C SER A 710 -12.08 4.95 31.30
N ASP A 711 -11.62 4.90 30.04
CA ASP A 711 -12.32 4.26 28.93
C ASP A 711 -11.36 3.30 28.20
N PRO A 712 -10.95 2.17 28.83
CA PRO A 712 -9.88 1.31 28.36
C PRO A 712 -10.32 0.34 27.24
N TRP A 713 -11.26 0.76 26.39
CA TRP A 713 -11.93 -0.07 25.40
C TRP A 713 -11.21 -0.02 24.05
N LEU A 714 -11.12 -1.15 23.37
CA LEU A 714 -10.47 -1.24 22.05
C LEU A 714 -11.22 -0.44 20.97
N SER A 715 -12.50 -0.11 21.18
CA SER A 715 -13.28 0.77 20.31
C SER A 715 -12.69 2.19 20.19
N HIS A 716 -11.89 2.64 21.18
CA HIS A 716 -11.18 3.92 21.16
C HIS A 716 -9.79 3.84 20.49
N ILE A 717 -9.55 2.83 19.66
CA ILE A 717 -8.30 2.68 18.89
C ILE A 717 -8.63 2.44 17.40
N ALA A 718 -8.52 3.49 16.60
CA ALA A 718 -8.73 3.41 15.17
C ALA A 718 -7.69 2.51 14.45
N PRO A 719 -7.99 1.99 13.24
CA PRO A 719 -6.98 1.36 12.37
C PRO A 719 -5.96 2.37 11.82
N PHE A 720 -5.00 1.91 10.99
CA PHE A 720 -4.02 2.78 10.33
C PHE A 720 -4.60 3.64 9.19
N GLY A 721 -5.83 3.37 8.77
CA GLY A 721 -6.43 3.99 7.60
C GLY A 721 -7.62 3.22 7.05
N LEU A 722 -8.11 3.68 5.89
CA LEU A 722 -9.29 3.13 5.22
C LEU A 722 -9.08 3.09 3.70
N GLN A 723 -9.46 1.98 3.08
CA GLN A 723 -9.48 1.88 1.62
C GLN A 723 -10.70 2.61 1.03
N ARG A 724 -10.45 3.47 0.04
CA ARG A 724 -11.50 4.08 -0.79
C ARG A 724 -11.24 3.72 -2.25
N GLU A 725 -11.76 2.56 -2.64
CA GLU A 725 -11.47 1.92 -3.93
C GLU A 725 -9.95 1.71 -4.15
N ASP A 726 -9.34 2.32 -5.17
CA ASP A 726 -7.92 2.14 -5.52
C ASP A 726 -6.95 3.03 -4.69
N TYR A 727 -7.51 3.78 -3.72
CA TYR A 727 -6.84 4.79 -2.91
C TYR A 727 -6.91 4.44 -1.42
N TRP A 728 -5.93 4.95 -0.68
CA TRP A 728 -5.85 4.75 0.77
C TRP A 728 -5.86 6.10 1.46
N GLN A 729 -6.79 6.27 2.40
CA GLN A 729 -6.72 7.33 3.40
C GLN A 729 -5.89 6.81 4.57
N VAL A 730 -4.86 7.56 4.96
CA VAL A 730 -4.04 7.25 6.15
C VAL A 730 -4.58 8.07 7.32
N TYR A 731 -4.76 7.42 8.47
CA TYR A 731 -5.24 8.08 9.69
C TYR A 731 -4.11 8.68 10.52
N THR A 732 -4.49 9.58 11.42
CA THR A 732 -3.60 9.98 12.51
C THR A 732 -3.27 8.77 13.39
N ALA A 733 -2.12 8.78 14.07
CA ALA A 733 -1.85 7.71 15.03
C ALA A 733 -2.68 7.90 16.31
N GLU A 734 -2.82 9.15 16.79
CA GLU A 734 -3.50 9.54 18.02
C GLU A 734 -4.18 10.92 17.86
N GLN A 735 -5.24 11.18 18.63
CA GLN A 735 -6.08 12.37 18.43
C GLN A 735 -5.49 13.69 18.94
N ASN A 736 -6.05 14.80 18.45
CA ASN A 736 -5.62 16.16 18.79
C ASN A 736 -6.22 16.66 20.12
N GLU A 737 -5.77 17.84 20.56
CA GLU A 737 -6.26 18.50 21.76
C GLU A 737 -7.76 18.81 21.74
N ASN A 738 -8.35 18.99 20.56
CA ASN A 738 -9.78 19.29 20.43
C ASN A 738 -10.62 18.19 21.10
N VAL A 739 -10.31 16.92 20.83
CA VAL A 739 -11.04 15.78 21.38
C VAL A 739 -10.85 15.65 22.90
N TYR A 740 -9.62 15.81 23.39
CA TYR A 740 -9.34 15.75 24.84
C TYR A 740 -9.87 16.96 25.62
N THR A 741 -10.42 17.97 24.95
CA THR A 741 -10.95 19.19 25.57
C THR A 741 -12.42 19.45 25.22
N HIS A 742 -13.15 18.40 24.81
CA HIS A 742 -14.58 18.45 24.44
C HIS A 742 -14.87 19.54 23.41
N ASP A 743 -14.25 19.44 22.24
CA ASP A 743 -14.38 20.42 21.16
C ASP A 743 -13.96 21.84 21.58
N TRP A 744 -12.85 21.92 22.32
CA TRP A 744 -12.31 23.16 22.85
C TRP A 744 -13.29 23.91 23.80
N LEU A 745 -14.20 23.19 24.45
CA LEU A 745 -15.07 23.71 25.51
C LEU A 745 -14.44 23.59 26.91
N GLY A 746 -13.37 22.79 27.03
CA GLY A 746 -12.60 22.59 28.24
C GLY A 746 -12.86 21.23 28.91
N PRO A 747 -12.08 20.87 29.95
CA PRO A 747 -11.02 21.67 30.55
C PRO A 747 -9.81 21.83 29.62
N PHE A 748 -9.28 23.04 29.48
CA PHE A 748 -8.20 23.35 28.52
C PHE A 748 -6.86 22.67 28.83
N TRP A 749 -6.71 21.99 29.96
CA TRP A 749 -5.55 21.17 30.27
C TRP A 749 -5.71 19.69 29.85
N GLY A 750 -6.87 19.31 29.30
CA GLY A 750 -7.26 17.93 29.02
C GLY A 750 -6.32 17.17 28.07
N TYR A 751 -5.59 17.88 27.20
CA TYR A 751 -4.62 17.26 26.27
C TYR A 751 -3.50 16.46 26.97
N ARG A 752 -3.30 16.65 28.28
CA ARG A 752 -2.46 15.75 29.10
C ARG A 752 -2.86 14.27 28.99
N GLY A 753 -4.15 13.99 28.73
CA GLY A 753 -4.68 12.64 28.49
C GLY A 753 -4.00 11.89 27.36
N ALA A 754 -3.45 12.59 26.36
CA ALA A 754 -2.68 11.97 25.28
C ALA A 754 -1.47 11.16 25.79
N ILE A 755 -0.88 11.54 26.93
CA ILE A 755 0.22 10.77 27.55
C ILE A 755 -0.25 9.38 27.99
N GLU A 756 -1.50 9.26 28.44
CA GLU A 756 -2.09 7.99 28.81
C GLU A 756 -2.39 7.14 27.57
N THR A 757 -2.96 7.75 26.52
CA THR A 757 -3.16 7.11 25.22
C THR A 757 -1.85 6.58 24.66
N PHE A 758 -0.76 7.37 24.66
CA PHE A 758 0.57 6.90 24.24
C PHE A 758 1.01 5.64 24.99
N LYS A 759 0.73 5.53 26.29
CA LYS A 759 1.13 4.36 27.09
C LYS A 759 0.29 3.14 26.76
N MET A 760 -1.02 3.31 26.62
CA MET A 760 -1.97 2.21 26.37
C MET A 760 -1.89 1.68 24.92
N THR A 761 -1.35 2.47 23.99
CA THR A 761 -1.09 2.02 22.62
C THR A 761 0.31 1.42 22.43
N GLU A 762 1.15 1.36 23.47
CA GLU A 762 2.41 0.57 23.51
C GLU A 762 2.19 -0.80 24.17
N GLU A 763 1.33 -0.86 25.18
CA GLU A 763 1.22 -1.96 26.12
C GLU A 763 -0.25 -2.41 26.24
N PRO A 764 -0.58 -3.72 26.14
CA PRO A 764 0.33 -4.85 25.97
C PRO A 764 0.80 -5.07 24.52
N TYR A 765 0.15 -4.42 23.55
CA TYR A 765 0.51 -4.46 22.14
C TYR A 765 0.92 -3.06 21.69
N ARG A 766 2.02 -2.96 20.94
CA ARG A 766 2.33 -1.73 20.20
C ARG A 766 1.38 -1.62 19.02
N LEU A 767 0.33 -0.82 19.19
CA LEU A 767 -0.74 -0.60 18.21
C LEU A 767 -0.53 0.68 17.42
N LYS A 768 0.09 1.71 18.01
CA LYS A 768 0.27 3.02 17.36
C LYS A 768 1.69 3.56 17.49
N ALA A 769 2.04 4.52 16.63
CA ALA A 769 3.18 5.40 16.87
C ALA A 769 2.83 6.43 17.96
N ILE A 770 3.79 7.23 18.42
CA ILE A 770 3.50 8.44 19.22
C ILE A 770 3.28 9.58 18.24
N ASP A 771 2.13 10.23 18.32
CA ASP A 771 1.76 11.37 17.48
C ASP A 771 1.35 12.54 18.36
N ILE A 772 2.13 13.63 18.31
CA ILE A 772 1.74 14.89 18.95
C ILE A 772 0.97 15.69 17.90
N TYR A 773 -0.35 15.55 17.97
CA TYR A 773 -1.30 16.20 17.08
C TYR A 773 -2.02 17.35 17.81
N TYR A 774 -2.00 18.56 17.25
CA TYR A 774 -2.71 19.72 17.80
C TYR A 774 -2.90 20.86 16.78
N HIS A 775 -3.53 21.96 17.18
CA HIS A 775 -3.78 23.16 16.36
C HIS A 775 -3.09 24.43 16.91
N PHE A 776 -3.06 25.53 16.15
CA PHE A 776 -2.41 26.76 16.62
C PHE A 776 -3.09 27.38 17.84
N TYR A 777 -4.41 27.24 17.97
CA TYR A 777 -5.13 27.77 19.13
C TYR A 777 -4.69 27.16 20.47
N SER A 778 -3.97 26.04 20.48
CA SER A 778 -3.29 25.50 21.68
C SER A 778 -2.39 26.53 22.38
N GLY A 779 -1.85 27.50 21.63
CA GLY A 779 -1.03 28.60 22.17
C GLY A 779 -1.83 29.74 22.81
N SER A 780 -3.15 29.79 22.63
CA SER A 780 -3.98 30.94 23.05
C SER A 780 -4.26 30.96 24.56
N LYS A 781 -4.35 29.78 25.20
CA LYS A 781 -4.73 29.63 26.62
C LYS A 781 -3.57 29.02 27.40
N LEU A 782 -3.25 29.61 28.56
CA LEU A 782 -2.12 29.15 29.41
C LEU A 782 -2.23 27.67 29.79
N ALA A 783 -3.43 27.20 30.16
CA ALA A 783 -3.66 25.80 30.54
C ALA A 783 -3.39 24.83 29.38
N SER A 784 -3.84 25.16 28.17
CA SER A 784 -3.59 24.34 26.96
C SER A 784 -2.13 24.35 26.57
N PHE A 785 -1.49 25.52 26.59
CA PHE A 785 -0.07 25.62 26.31
C PHE A 785 0.76 24.78 27.30
N LYS A 786 0.43 24.80 28.60
CA LYS A 786 1.12 23.98 29.61
C LYS A 786 0.90 22.49 29.39
N ALA A 787 -0.32 22.07 29.02
CA ALA A 787 -0.59 20.68 28.66
C ALA A 787 0.22 20.23 27.44
N LEU A 788 0.27 21.07 26.39
CA LEU A 788 1.08 20.81 25.21
C LEU A 788 2.58 20.70 25.53
N ASP A 789 3.13 21.64 26.30
CA ASP A 789 4.52 21.62 26.74
C ASP A 789 4.88 20.35 27.53
N GLU A 790 3.94 19.86 28.34
CA GLU A 790 4.07 18.61 29.09
C GLU A 790 4.08 17.38 28.18
N VAL A 791 3.15 17.32 27.21
CA VAL A 791 3.10 16.25 26.19
C VAL A 791 4.41 16.17 25.41
N TYR A 792 4.91 17.31 24.92
CA TYR A 792 6.22 17.37 24.27
C TYR A 792 7.34 16.91 25.19
N SER A 793 7.38 17.42 26.42
CA SER A 793 8.40 17.09 27.42
C SER A 793 8.43 15.60 27.77
N TRP A 794 7.26 14.94 27.82
CA TRP A 794 7.16 13.51 28.03
C TRP A 794 7.66 12.73 26.81
N ALA A 795 7.21 13.11 25.61
CA ALA A 795 7.51 12.40 24.37
C ALA A 795 9.00 12.42 24.01
N ILE A 796 9.70 13.55 24.22
CA ILE A 796 11.13 13.65 23.90
C ILE A 796 12.03 12.80 24.81
N LYS A 797 11.56 12.47 26.04
CA LYS A 797 12.27 11.58 26.97
C LYS A 797 12.21 10.12 26.54
N GLN A 798 11.27 9.77 25.66
CA GLN A 798 11.12 8.40 25.16
C GLN A 798 12.22 8.04 24.15
N LYS A 799 12.64 6.78 24.17
CA LYS A 799 13.61 6.23 23.21
C LYS A 799 12.94 5.94 21.86
N THR A 800 12.75 6.99 21.07
CA THR A 800 11.97 6.96 19.81
C THR A 800 12.80 7.23 18.57
N SER A 801 12.28 6.76 17.42
CA SER A 801 12.70 7.18 16.08
C SER A 801 11.88 8.38 15.64
N LYS A 802 12.55 9.50 15.35
CA LYS A 802 11.90 10.81 15.15
C LYS A 802 11.71 11.10 13.67
N LEU A 803 10.46 11.09 13.22
CA LEU A 803 10.08 11.20 11.80
C LEU A 803 9.21 12.42 11.55
N TYR A 804 9.25 12.96 10.33
CA TYR A 804 8.22 13.88 9.85
C TYR A 804 6.92 13.12 9.56
N ALA A 805 5.78 13.81 9.60
CA ALA A 805 4.49 13.23 9.23
C ALA A 805 4.52 12.64 7.81
N SER A 806 5.18 13.30 6.84
CA SER A 806 5.34 12.73 5.48
C SER A 806 6.03 11.37 5.42
N GLN A 807 6.89 11.06 6.39
CA GLN A 807 7.54 9.76 6.48
C GLN A 807 6.63 8.73 7.13
N TYR A 808 5.84 9.12 8.13
CA TYR A 808 4.79 8.28 8.72
C TYR A 808 3.71 7.92 7.71
N ILE A 809 3.20 8.88 6.93
CA ILE A 809 2.19 8.64 5.87
C ILE A 809 2.67 7.55 4.90
N LYS A 810 3.93 7.63 4.47
CA LYS A 810 4.53 6.64 3.57
C LYS A 810 4.68 5.25 4.19
N LYS A 811 4.82 5.17 5.52
CA LYS A 811 4.82 3.90 6.27
C LYS A 811 3.41 3.32 6.40
N GLY A 812 2.41 4.15 6.72
CA GLY A 812 0.99 3.74 6.70
C GLY A 812 0.60 3.17 5.34
N LEU A 813 0.90 3.89 4.24
CA LEU A 813 0.73 3.34 2.89
C LEU A 813 1.56 2.07 2.65
N GLY A 814 2.78 2.01 3.21
CA GLY A 814 3.64 0.84 3.14
C GLY A 814 3.01 -0.41 3.75
N PHE A 815 2.27 -0.28 4.86
CA PHE A 815 1.56 -1.38 5.50
C PHE A 815 0.57 -2.03 4.54
N TYR A 816 -0.29 -1.21 3.92
CA TYR A 816 -1.30 -1.69 2.98
C TYR A 816 -0.71 -2.23 1.67
N ARG A 817 0.41 -1.67 1.20
CA ARG A 817 0.95 -1.96 -0.14
C ARG A 817 2.03 -3.05 -0.17
N THR A 818 2.61 -3.43 0.97
CA THR A 818 3.72 -4.41 1.01
C THR A 818 3.27 -5.80 0.56
N ALA A 819 4.04 -6.39 -0.36
CA ALA A 819 3.88 -7.77 -0.78
C ALA A 819 4.88 -8.68 -0.05
N ILE A 820 4.46 -9.90 0.26
CA ILE A 820 5.27 -10.88 0.97
C ILE A 820 5.27 -12.19 0.20
N ALA A 821 6.46 -12.74 -0.04
CA ALA A 821 6.64 -14.04 -0.67
C ALA A 821 7.29 -15.02 0.30
N LYS A 822 6.79 -16.26 0.33
CA LYS A 822 7.41 -17.34 1.08
C LYS A 822 8.44 -18.04 0.21
N LEU A 823 9.69 -18.05 0.67
CA LEU A 823 10.82 -18.71 0.01
C LEU A 823 11.42 -19.78 0.92
N LYS A 824 12.36 -20.57 0.39
CA LYS A 824 12.99 -21.66 1.15
C LYS A 824 13.74 -21.13 2.38
N GLY A 825 13.15 -21.33 3.56
CA GLY A 825 13.71 -20.95 4.86
C GLY A 825 13.72 -19.44 5.13
N GLY A 826 12.83 -18.67 4.52
CA GLY A 826 12.76 -17.22 4.71
C GLY A 826 11.61 -16.56 3.97
N TYR A 827 11.58 -15.23 4.06
CA TYR A 827 10.54 -14.40 3.46
C TYR A 827 11.15 -13.31 2.61
N GLU A 828 10.59 -13.06 1.44
CA GLU A 828 10.90 -11.88 0.64
C GLU A 828 9.87 -10.80 0.90
N ILE A 829 10.35 -9.58 1.14
CA ILE A 829 9.53 -8.39 1.39
C ILE A 829 9.71 -7.45 0.21
N ARG A 830 8.61 -7.05 -0.44
CA ARG A 830 8.62 -6.11 -1.56
C ARG A 830 7.74 -4.90 -1.26
N ASN A 831 8.34 -3.71 -1.20
CA ASN A 831 7.63 -2.45 -0.95
C ASN A 831 8.36 -1.23 -1.57
N SER A 832 7.96 -0.01 -1.20
CA SER A 832 8.51 1.24 -1.75
C SER A 832 9.91 1.62 -1.27
N GLY A 833 10.44 0.95 -0.23
CA GLY A 833 11.67 1.29 0.50
C GLY A 833 11.45 2.19 1.73
N PHE A 834 10.21 2.57 2.04
CA PHE A 834 9.87 3.44 3.20
C PHE A 834 9.43 2.68 4.46
N LEU A 835 8.75 1.53 4.31
CA LEU A 835 8.44 0.64 5.41
C LEU A 835 9.61 -0.34 5.58
N ARG A 836 10.42 -0.10 6.61
CA ARG A 836 11.70 -0.77 6.85
C ARG A 836 11.74 -1.59 8.15
N THR A 837 10.57 -1.87 8.70
CA THR A 837 10.46 -2.73 9.89
C THR A 837 9.48 -3.83 9.60
N VAL A 838 9.88 -5.05 9.94
CA VAL A 838 9.02 -6.23 9.89
C VAL A 838 9.02 -6.88 11.26
N ARG A 839 7.83 -7.18 11.77
CA ARG A 839 7.60 -7.73 13.10
C ARG A 839 7.21 -9.20 12.99
N PHE A 840 7.79 -10.05 13.82
CA PHE A 840 7.30 -11.40 14.06
C PHE A 840 6.70 -11.43 15.46
N ASP A 841 5.47 -11.94 15.59
CA ASP A 841 4.74 -12.16 16.86
C ASP A 841 5.32 -13.32 17.70
N LYS A 842 6.63 -13.51 17.65
CA LYS A 842 7.40 -14.47 18.43
C LYS A 842 8.89 -14.15 18.32
N ARG A 843 9.69 -14.75 19.20
CA ARG A 843 11.15 -14.75 19.07
C ARG A 843 11.53 -15.59 17.86
N VAL A 844 12.25 -14.99 16.92
CA VAL A 844 12.76 -15.61 15.70
C VAL A 844 14.22 -15.24 15.55
N ASP A 845 15.06 -16.24 15.26
CA ASP A 845 16.46 -16.02 14.94
C ASP A 845 16.61 -15.64 13.46
N ILE A 846 17.40 -14.59 13.18
CA ILE A 846 17.62 -14.06 11.84
C ILE A 846 19.06 -14.33 11.41
N ASP A 847 19.25 -14.98 10.27
CA ASP A 847 20.56 -15.18 9.65
C ASP A 847 20.87 -13.96 8.77
N ILE A 848 21.54 -12.97 9.37
CA ILE A 848 21.83 -11.68 8.74
C ILE A 848 22.78 -11.85 7.55
N GLU A 849 23.74 -12.77 7.64
CA GLU A 849 24.72 -13.04 6.58
C GLU A 849 24.06 -13.58 5.31
N LYS A 850 23.03 -14.43 5.45
CA LYS A 850 22.30 -14.98 4.28
C LYS A 850 21.09 -14.14 3.89
N SER A 851 20.82 -13.06 4.60
CA SER A 851 19.72 -12.14 4.31
C SER A 851 20.16 -11.05 3.31
N ILE A 852 19.20 -10.45 2.60
CA ILE A 852 19.45 -9.33 1.70
C ILE A 852 18.73 -8.10 2.22
N GLY A 853 19.50 -7.05 2.52
CA GLY A 853 18.96 -5.77 3.00
C GLY A 853 18.39 -5.85 4.42
N VAL A 854 18.82 -6.82 5.23
CA VAL A 854 18.55 -6.88 6.68
C VAL A 854 19.72 -6.27 7.42
N ALA A 855 19.47 -5.24 8.22
CA ALA A 855 20.50 -4.52 8.96
C ALA A 855 20.64 -4.99 10.41
N GLY A 856 19.62 -5.64 10.94
CA GLY A 856 19.64 -6.16 12.30
C GLY A 856 18.23 -6.42 12.81
N PHE A 857 18.13 -6.67 14.11
CA PHE A 857 16.87 -6.93 14.77
C PHE A 857 16.99 -6.62 16.27
N ASN A 858 15.85 -6.42 16.92
CA ASN A 858 15.74 -6.44 18.37
C ASN A 858 14.52 -7.22 18.82
N TYR A 859 14.53 -7.59 20.09
CA TYR A 859 13.37 -8.16 20.76
C TYR A 859 12.68 -7.08 21.58
N HIS A 860 11.37 -6.98 21.43
CA HIS A 860 10.53 -6.21 22.33
C HIS A 860 9.44 -7.17 22.83
N LYS A 861 9.54 -7.51 24.11
CA LYS A 861 8.85 -8.64 24.74
C LYS A 861 9.09 -9.95 23.98
N ASP A 862 8.02 -10.61 23.55
CA ASP A 862 8.06 -11.84 22.78
C ASP A 862 8.11 -11.61 21.28
N SER A 863 8.07 -10.37 20.80
CA SER A 863 8.13 -10.06 19.37
C SER A 863 9.56 -9.77 18.89
N THR A 864 9.86 -10.17 17.66
CA THR A 864 11.11 -9.83 16.97
C THR A 864 10.84 -8.74 15.95
N TYR A 865 11.54 -7.60 16.06
CA TYR A 865 11.47 -6.51 15.09
C TYR A 865 12.74 -6.53 14.24
N VAL A 866 12.58 -6.84 12.96
CA VAL A 866 13.66 -6.90 11.97
C VAL A 866 13.77 -5.56 11.26
N THR A 867 14.96 -4.98 11.27
CA THR A 867 15.27 -3.73 10.58
C THR A 867 15.78 -4.02 9.17
N LEU A 868 15.16 -3.40 8.18
CA LEU A 868 15.50 -3.47 6.75
C LEU A 868 16.18 -2.18 6.28
N ASP A 869 16.92 -2.26 5.18
CA ASP A 869 17.39 -1.08 4.45
C ASP A 869 16.31 -0.52 3.51
N SER A 870 16.67 0.51 2.73
CA SER A 870 15.72 1.19 1.83
C SER A 870 15.58 0.51 0.46
N LYS A 871 16.00 -0.75 0.30
CA LYS A 871 15.75 -1.52 -0.92
C LYS A 871 14.26 -1.76 -1.09
N LYS A 872 13.82 -1.91 -2.35
CA LYS A 872 12.43 -2.27 -2.68
C LYS A 872 12.17 -3.77 -2.56
N ARG A 873 13.23 -4.56 -2.42
CA ARG A 873 13.22 -6.02 -2.33
C ARG A 873 14.24 -6.43 -1.28
N ASN A 874 13.75 -7.01 -0.19
CA ASN A 874 14.55 -7.54 0.90
C ASN A 874 14.27 -9.03 1.04
N PHE A 875 15.25 -9.79 1.53
CA PHE A 875 15.09 -11.20 1.86
C PHE A 875 15.51 -11.43 3.31
N ILE A 876 14.60 -11.94 4.13
CA ILE A 876 14.83 -12.28 5.52
C ILE A 876 15.03 -13.79 5.61
N LYS A 877 16.26 -14.22 5.90
CA LYS A 877 16.57 -15.63 6.17
C LYS A 877 16.33 -15.94 7.64
N ILE A 878 15.49 -16.94 7.91
CA ILE A 878 15.30 -17.46 9.27
C ILE A 878 16.42 -18.45 9.57
N GLY A 879 17.07 -18.31 10.72
CA GLY A 879 18.15 -19.18 11.16
C GLY A 879 19.05 -18.54 12.22
N LYS A 880 19.81 -19.38 12.93
CA LYS A 880 20.78 -18.93 13.95
C LYS A 880 22.11 -18.59 13.29
N ASN A 881 22.46 -17.31 13.21
CA ASN A 881 23.83 -16.87 12.96
C ASN A 881 24.06 -15.46 13.54
N LEU A 882 24.50 -15.39 14.80
CA LEU A 882 24.80 -14.13 15.50
C LEU A 882 26.29 -13.74 15.41
N SER A 883 27.08 -14.42 14.57
CA SER A 883 28.52 -14.17 14.46
C SER A 883 28.88 -12.90 13.68
N VAL A 884 27.88 -12.05 13.35
CA VAL A 884 28.02 -10.87 12.51
C VAL A 884 27.55 -9.59 13.22
N PRO A 885 28.16 -8.43 12.93
CA PRO A 885 27.76 -7.16 13.50
C PRO A 885 26.38 -6.77 12.97
N HIS A 886 25.52 -6.28 13.84
CA HIS A 886 24.16 -5.90 13.47
C HIS A 886 23.59 -4.78 14.33
N LEU A 887 22.65 -4.04 13.75
CA LEU A 887 21.94 -2.98 14.43
C LEU A 887 20.95 -3.58 15.44
N ILE A 888 21.04 -3.14 16.69
CA ILE A 888 20.04 -3.43 17.73
C ILE A 888 18.93 -2.39 17.64
N ASP A 889 19.25 -1.11 17.74
CA ASP A 889 18.28 -0.04 17.58
C ASP A 889 18.92 1.30 17.16
N SER A 890 18.14 2.21 16.58
CA SER A 890 18.57 3.57 16.26
C SER A 890 17.40 4.56 16.32
N ASN A 891 17.68 5.85 16.57
CA ASN A 891 16.70 6.93 16.39
C ASN A 891 16.53 7.39 14.92
N GLY A 892 17.31 6.80 14.01
CA GLY A 892 17.26 7.01 12.57
C GLY A 892 16.82 5.76 11.82
N TRP A 893 17.18 5.67 10.54
CA TRP A 893 16.91 4.52 9.68
C TRP A 893 18.14 4.09 8.90
N VAL A 894 18.12 2.86 8.41
CA VAL A 894 19.16 2.32 7.54
C VAL A 894 18.80 2.63 6.08
N ASP A 895 19.63 3.44 5.44
CA ASP A 895 19.51 3.75 4.02
C ASP A 895 20.00 2.56 3.19
N VAL A 896 21.17 2.03 3.55
CA VAL A 896 21.83 0.93 2.85
C VAL A 896 22.53 0.00 3.84
N ILE A 897 22.40 -1.31 3.64
CA ILE A 897 23.30 -2.32 4.19
C ILE A 897 23.88 -3.17 3.06
N GLU A 898 25.20 -3.27 3.06
CA GLU A 898 25.97 -4.14 2.17
C GLU A 898 26.94 -4.98 2.99
N HIS A 899 27.03 -6.27 2.67
CA HIS A 899 28.07 -7.12 3.20
C HIS A 899 28.74 -7.91 2.08
N LYS A 900 30.08 -7.86 2.02
CA LYS A 900 30.89 -8.60 1.03
C LYS A 900 32.26 -8.89 1.63
N LYS A 901 32.77 -10.11 1.45
CA LYS A 901 34.11 -10.53 1.93
C LYS A 901 34.34 -10.19 3.42
N ARG A 902 33.38 -10.52 4.29
CA ARG A 902 33.43 -10.27 5.75
C ARG A 902 33.47 -8.77 6.15
N ILE A 903 33.21 -7.86 5.22
CA ILE A 903 33.04 -6.43 5.50
C ILE A 903 31.55 -6.11 5.50
N TYR A 904 31.07 -5.42 6.54
CA TYR A 904 29.68 -4.98 6.70
C TYR A 904 29.65 -3.46 6.73
N ASN A 905 28.94 -2.85 5.78
CA ASN A 905 28.83 -1.40 5.64
C ASN A 905 27.37 -0.96 5.84
N PHE A 906 27.16 -0.15 6.87
CA PHE A 906 25.86 0.43 7.23
C PHE A 906 25.87 1.93 6.92
N ARG A 907 24.93 2.38 6.10
CA ARG A 907 24.65 3.81 5.92
C ARG A 907 23.39 4.18 6.66
N LEU A 908 23.50 5.02 7.68
CA LEU A 908 22.38 5.48 8.49
C LEU A 908 22.02 6.94 8.18
N LYS A 909 20.72 7.26 8.30
CA LYS A 909 20.19 8.63 8.21
C LYS A 909 19.26 8.89 9.38
N SER A 910 19.20 10.15 9.81
CA SER A 910 18.25 10.61 10.82
C SER A 910 17.86 12.05 10.55
N ASN A 911 16.70 12.45 11.07
CA ASN A 911 16.27 13.85 11.03
C ASN A 911 16.85 14.67 12.20
N VAL A 912 17.42 14.00 13.21
CA VAL A 912 18.06 14.61 14.39
C VAL A 912 19.49 14.08 14.52
N ALA A 913 20.21 14.53 15.55
CA ALA A 913 21.50 13.92 15.92
C ALA A 913 21.33 12.40 16.07
N LEU A 914 22.17 11.65 15.36
CA LEU A 914 22.00 10.21 15.19
C LEU A 914 22.54 9.45 16.40
N GLU A 915 21.73 8.54 16.90
CA GLU A 915 22.08 7.55 17.91
C GLU A 915 21.83 6.15 17.33
N ALA A 916 22.84 5.28 17.38
CA ALA A 916 22.71 3.91 16.91
C ALA A 916 23.45 2.94 17.83
N LYS A 917 22.76 1.85 18.18
CA LYS A 917 23.23 0.80 19.07
C LYS A 917 23.47 -0.47 18.27
N PHE A 918 24.70 -0.99 18.32
CA PHE A 918 25.12 -2.16 17.56
C PHE A 918 25.59 -3.29 18.47
N TYR A 919 25.29 -4.52 18.07
CA TYR A 919 26.00 -5.70 18.54
C TYR A 919 27.30 -5.85 17.75
N LEU A 920 28.43 -6.04 18.44
CA LEU A 920 29.71 -6.35 17.82
C LEU A 920 30.23 -7.72 18.30
N PRO A 921 30.33 -8.73 17.42
CA PRO A 921 30.97 -10.00 17.75
C PRO A 921 32.45 -9.82 18.08
N LYS A 922 33.00 -10.69 18.96
CA LYS A 922 34.44 -10.68 19.31
C LYS A 922 35.36 -10.87 18.10
N THR A 923 34.88 -11.54 17.06
CA THR A 923 35.60 -11.80 15.80
C THR A 923 35.59 -10.60 14.84
N CYS A 924 34.93 -9.50 15.19
CA CYS A 924 34.77 -8.35 14.32
C CYS A 924 35.35 -7.08 14.94
N LYS A 925 35.90 -6.20 14.09
CA LYS A 925 36.42 -4.89 14.46
C LYS A 925 35.82 -3.79 13.61
N ILE A 926 35.78 -2.58 14.16
CA ILE A 926 35.36 -1.37 13.44
C ILE A 926 36.53 -0.96 12.54
N LEU A 927 36.27 -0.78 11.24
CA LEU A 927 37.26 -0.25 10.29
C LEU A 927 37.16 1.27 10.15
N SER A 928 35.94 1.79 10.09
CA SER A 928 35.68 3.22 9.89
C SER A 928 34.33 3.59 10.47
N SER A 929 34.28 4.70 11.19
CA SER A 929 33.07 5.32 11.71
C SER A 929 33.21 6.84 11.64
N LYS A 930 33.69 7.37 10.50
CA LYS A 930 33.90 8.81 10.30
C LYS A 930 32.62 9.55 10.74
N LYS A 931 32.79 10.60 11.55
CA LYS A 931 31.70 11.44 12.12
C LYS A 931 30.92 10.84 13.31
N PHE A 932 31.35 9.72 13.88
CA PHE A 932 30.80 9.20 15.13
C PHE A 932 31.77 9.36 16.31
N LYS A 933 31.23 9.75 17.47
CA LYS A 933 31.81 9.47 18.78
C LYS A 933 31.33 8.09 19.23
N ILE A 934 32.26 7.20 19.57
CA ILE A 934 31.95 5.85 20.05
C ILE A 934 32.00 5.88 21.58
N LYS A 935 30.89 5.53 22.24
CA LYS A 935 30.89 5.18 23.66
C LYS A 935 30.93 3.66 23.77
N LYS A 936 32.06 3.10 24.20
CA LYS A 936 32.20 1.66 24.45
C LYS A 936 31.46 1.32 25.75
N LEU A 937 30.32 0.65 25.62
CA LEU A 937 29.84 -0.28 26.64
C LEU A 937 30.35 -1.65 26.19
N ASN A 938 30.88 -2.49 27.10
CA ASN A 938 31.66 -3.69 26.75
C ASN A 938 31.04 -4.62 25.67
N ASN A 939 29.71 -4.60 25.51
CA ASN A 939 28.89 -4.88 24.31
C ASN A 939 27.45 -4.70 24.83
N PRO A 940 26.58 -3.85 24.27
CA PRO A 940 26.53 -3.27 22.92
C PRO A 940 27.26 -1.93 22.73
N LEU A 941 27.72 -1.65 21.51
CA LEU A 941 28.36 -0.38 21.16
C LEU A 941 27.33 0.72 20.90
N LEU A 942 27.60 1.92 21.41
CA LEU A 942 26.79 3.11 21.16
C LEU A 942 27.56 4.10 20.27
N PHE A 943 26.97 4.43 19.12
CA PHE A 943 27.46 5.41 18.17
C PHE A 943 26.62 6.69 18.25
N LEU A 944 27.29 7.83 18.43
CA LEU A 944 26.67 9.15 18.50
C LEU A 944 27.24 10.05 17.41
N SER A 945 26.39 10.62 16.56
CA SER A 945 26.79 11.62 15.56
C SER A 945 25.96 12.89 15.71
N SER A 946 26.62 14.05 15.67
CA SER A 946 25.95 15.35 15.55
C SER A 946 25.32 15.54 14.17
N GLU A 947 25.70 14.74 13.18
CA GLU A 947 25.15 14.78 11.83
C GLU A 947 24.08 13.70 11.61
N GLY A 948 22.94 14.08 11.04
CA GLY A 948 21.88 13.14 10.62
C GLY A 948 21.98 12.70 9.15
N LYS A 949 22.92 13.25 8.37
CA LYS A 949 22.95 13.08 6.91
C LYS A 949 23.95 12.02 6.45
N GLY A 950 23.50 10.76 6.41
CA GLY A 950 24.17 9.68 5.66
C GLY A 950 25.54 9.34 6.22
N VAL A 951 25.56 8.74 7.41
CA VAL A 951 26.81 8.37 8.10
C VAL A 951 27.09 6.88 7.90
N ASP A 952 28.32 6.57 7.50
CA ASP A 952 28.77 5.21 7.20
C ASP A 952 29.49 4.58 8.41
N ILE A 953 29.11 3.36 8.77
CA ILE A 953 29.78 2.53 9.78
C ILE A 953 30.22 1.23 9.10
N VAL A 954 31.52 0.95 9.15
CA VAL A 954 32.13 -0.20 8.49
C VAL A 954 32.75 -1.12 9.52
N PHE A 955 32.34 -2.39 9.52
CA PHE A 955 32.92 -3.46 10.31
C PHE A 955 33.66 -4.47 9.43
N LYS A 956 34.70 -5.10 9.96
CA LYS A 956 35.39 -6.23 9.34
C LYS A 956 35.46 -7.40 10.33
N CYS A 957 34.99 -8.55 9.89
CA CYS A 957 35.03 -9.79 10.65
C CYS A 957 36.17 -10.69 10.18
N GLN A 958 36.64 -11.53 11.10
CA GLN A 958 37.66 -12.55 10.86
C GLN A 958 37.16 -13.67 9.96
#